data_AF-A0A1G9Z6H0-F1
#
_entry.id   AF-A0A1G9Z6H0-F1
#
_cell.length_a   1.000
_cell.length_b   1.000
_cell.length_c   1.000
_cell.angle_alpha   90.00
_cell.angle_beta   90.00
_cell.angle_gamma   90.00
#
_symmetry.space_group_name_H-M   'P 1'
#
loop_
_entity.id
_entity.type
_entity.pdbx_description
1 polymer ?
#
loop_
_entity_poly.entity_id
_entity_poly.type
_entity_poly.pdbx_seq_one_letter_code
_entity_poly.pdbx_strand_id
1 'polypeptide(L)'
;MELTASESIPHQKEKRKVFLGGTVLVISLFFLWALTANLLPILIPHLKKACQLTVLESSLIDSAYWIAYFVIAIPAGLVMKRFGYKKAIITGLLLAAIGAFLFYPAAESRSFVFFLFALFVLASGMTFLETSANPFMTILGDPATASGRLNFAQAFNGLGAFIASMFLSKLIIGKELKTGAELDLLSPEALDHYYSILFHKLKFPYLLIGGILVMVALLFMLTKFAADHTGRKNGPGKKISFTAQPQLLTGIITQFFYVGAQVCVSSFFILYATSVSGMTEYEATNYLGLLLLSFMLGRYLGTFIMKYVAAAKLLWIYALISLALMLFIVLAGGKASLWAFISLEFFMSIMYPTIFALAIKDLGEETPIGSSYMVMAIIGGAVFPPILGYLSDLTGSIRIAYIVPLICFIPVAYFGWQQRRKLKLNPITLVVLLLLISSGTLHAQRSEPKPYGAVPTKAQLKWHDTELYALVCFGLNTYTDKEWGYGDVSPSLFNPSDFDPSQITAVLKEAGFKGLLLVAKHHDGFCLWPTKTTPYSVAASPWMNGKGDVVKSFELASRKEGLRFGLYNSPWDRNSAAYGSPAYIKIYQDQLKELHRNYGPLFISWYDGANGGDGYYGGAKETRQINRAEYYRWKETWAMVKKLQPDAVIFSDIGPDVRWVGNEKGFAAETSWATFTPKGEKEGEEAAPGASRYEEAPGGNRNGRYWIPAECDVPLRSGWYYHAAQDNSVKSPYELFDIYFKSVGRGAALDLGIAPDKRGMLHENDVAALKGFGKLLKETFSVNLLEKAEIQASNTRGRKKIFSPQHLIDGDKNTYWSTDDTVRTPEFTIKLKEPTTFNIIRLKEYIALGQRIESFAVDIWKNEEWQELTQGSSIGSQRLIRLPYFVSTDKIRVRILSSPVCPVLTEFAVFAEPQAALSAITMTKTGILPLATKGWTIPIAPGESNKLPFLLDGKPTIWEGPFGKEKLSRNAIVMDMGKIQEISGLLFTPVSETFGKGIPKGYKLDISMDGQHWTEVGSGEFGNIYANPVQQQISLLEKRKTRFIRFTVTRLCDDGELMRIAEIAAY
;
A
#
# COMPACT_ATOMS: atom_id res chain seq x y z
N MET A 1 31.79 -87.53 4.59
CA MET A 1 30.76 -88.41 5.17
C MET A 1 29.42 -87.81 4.78
N GLU A 2 28.63 -88.61 4.08
CA GLU A 2 27.43 -88.27 3.31
C GLU A 2 26.21 -87.81 4.13
N LEU A 3 25.25 -87.16 3.43
CA LEU A 3 23.78 -87.30 3.47
C LEU A 3 23.09 -87.38 4.85
N THR A 4 22.07 -86.60 5.21
CA THR A 4 20.75 -86.49 4.56
C THR A 4 19.97 -85.26 5.06
N ALA A 5 18.97 -84.86 4.28
CA ALA A 5 18.02 -83.81 4.56
C ALA A 5 16.82 -84.26 5.44
N SER A 6 16.16 -83.23 5.98
CA SER A 6 14.76 -83.12 6.43
C SER A 6 14.32 -83.72 7.77
N GLU A 7 13.95 -82.84 8.70
CA GLU A 7 12.60 -82.83 9.29
C GLU A 7 12.26 -81.51 10.01
N SER A 8 11.00 -81.07 9.87
CA SER A 8 10.26 -80.00 10.57
C SER A 8 10.29 -78.54 10.05
N ILE A 9 9.56 -78.30 8.95
CA ILE A 9 8.89 -77.01 8.63
C ILE A 9 7.38 -77.22 8.82
N PRO A 10 6.77 -76.67 9.89
CA PRO A 10 5.73 -75.63 9.67
C PRO A 10 5.87 -74.40 10.59
N HIS A 11 6.44 -74.56 11.79
CA HIS A 11 6.33 -73.56 12.87
C HIS A 11 7.20 -72.30 12.67
N GLN A 12 8.31 -72.39 11.91
CA GLN A 12 9.15 -71.23 11.57
C GLN A 12 8.63 -70.43 10.37
N LYS A 13 7.99 -71.04 9.37
CA LYS A 13 7.40 -70.32 8.22
C LYS A 13 6.19 -69.49 8.65
N GLU A 14 5.38 -70.02 9.57
CA GLU A 14 4.22 -69.33 10.13
C GLU A 14 4.63 -68.14 11.01
N LYS A 15 5.63 -68.32 11.90
CA LYS A 15 6.26 -67.22 12.64
C LYS A 15 6.82 -66.14 11.70
N ARG A 16 7.49 -66.51 10.61
CA ARG A 16 8.07 -65.57 9.63
C ARG A 16 7.00 -64.79 8.85
N LYS A 17 5.88 -65.41 8.48
CA LYS A 17 4.73 -64.72 7.82
C LYS A 17 4.00 -63.76 8.77
N VAL A 18 3.77 -64.17 10.02
CA VAL A 18 3.16 -63.30 11.05
C VAL A 18 4.07 -62.11 11.39
N PHE A 19 5.39 -62.32 11.42
CA PHE A 19 6.38 -61.26 11.66
C PHE A 19 6.50 -60.27 10.50
N LEU A 20 6.43 -60.76 9.25
CA LEU A 20 6.50 -59.91 8.05
C LEU A 20 5.23 -59.04 7.89
N GLY A 21 4.04 -59.61 8.12
CA GLY A 21 2.77 -58.88 8.05
C GLY A 21 2.64 -57.77 9.09
N GLY A 22 3.03 -58.04 10.35
CA GLY A 22 3.04 -57.02 11.41
C GLY A 22 4.05 -55.90 11.17
N THR A 23 5.21 -56.22 10.58
CA THR A 23 6.23 -55.23 10.22
C THR A 23 5.75 -54.30 9.09
N VAL A 24 5.11 -54.84 8.06
CA VAL A 24 4.54 -54.05 6.95
C VAL A 24 3.44 -53.10 7.45
N LEU A 25 2.56 -53.57 8.35
CA LEU A 25 1.53 -52.74 8.95
C LEU A 25 2.10 -51.63 9.83
N VAL A 26 3.19 -51.86 10.56
CA VAL A 26 3.84 -50.79 11.32
C VAL A 26 4.55 -49.81 10.40
N ILE A 27 5.18 -50.27 9.31
CA ILE A 27 5.78 -49.39 8.29
C ILE A 27 4.72 -48.50 7.63
N SER A 28 3.51 -49.01 7.37
CA SER A 28 2.43 -48.18 6.80
C SER A 28 1.94 -47.09 7.76
N LEU A 29 2.10 -47.25 9.08
CA LEU A 29 1.82 -46.17 10.02
C LEU A 29 2.74 -44.96 9.77
N PHE A 30 4.04 -45.18 9.50
CA PHE A 30 5.00 -44.10 9.21
C PHE A 30 4.55 -43.24 8.02
N PHE A 31 3.93 -43.87 7.03
CA PHE A 31 3.33 -43.19 5.89
C PHE A 31 2.08 -42.37 6.29
N LEU A 32 1.18 -42.93 7.11
CA LEU A 32 -0.09 -42.31 7.48
C LEU A 32 0.04 -41.05 8.33
N TRP A 33 0.87 -41.06 9.39
CA TRP A 33 1.01 -39.84 10.19
C TRP A 33 1.79 -38.76 9.43
N ALA A 34 2.73 -39.14 8.56
CA ALA A 34 3.42 -38.21 7.68
C ALA A 34 2.46 -37.47 6.75
N LEU A 35 1.45 -38.17 6.23
CA LEU A 35 0.43 -37.58 5.38
C LEU A 35 -0.27 -36.42 6.11
N THR A 36 -0.67 -36.63 7.37
CA THR A 36 -1.40 -35.61 8.13
C THR A 36 -0.53 -34.44 8.61
N ALA A 37 0.68 -34.70 9.08
CA ALA A 37 1.58 -33.63 9.54
C ALA A 37 2.02 -32.72 8.39
N ASN A 38 2.17 -33.26 7.18
CA ASN A 38 2.57 -32.50 6.00
C ASN A 38 1.39 -31.84 5.27
N LEU A 39 0.18 -31.87 5.84
CA LEU A 39 -0.93 -31.01 5.42
C LEU A 39 -0.94 -29.65 6.15
N LEU A 40 -0.24 -29.52 7.28
CA LEU A 40 -0.14 -28.26 8.02
C LEU A 40 0.43 -27.10 7.17
N PRO A 41 1.51 -27.29 6.38
CA PRO A 41 2.05 -26.24 5.52
C PRO A 41 1.05 -25.72 4.46
N ILE A 42 0.05 -26.52 4.13
CA ILE A 42 -1.00 -26.21 3.15
C ILE A 42 -2.19 -25.55 3.84
N LEU A 43 -2.54 -26.02 5.05
CA LEU A 43 -3.59 -25.44 5.87
C LEU A 43 -3.28 -24.01 6.30
N ILE A 44 -2.01 -23.71 6.61
CA ILE A 44 -1.61 -22.39 7.10
C ILE A 44 -1.98 -21.27 6.12
N PRO A 45 -1.49 -21.24 4.86
CA PRO A 45 -1.88 -20.19 3.91
C PRO A 45 -3.39 -20.21 3.61
N HIS A 46 -4.01 -21.39 3.54
CA HIS A 46 -5.43 -21.55 3.24
C HIS A 46 -6.34 -20.96 4.33
N LEU A 47 -6.14 -21.35 5.59
CA LEU A 47 -6.89 -20.84 6.74
C LEU A 47 -6.51 -19.42 7.08
N LYS A 48 -5.25 -19.02 6.88
CA LYS A 48 -4.85 -17.61 6.99
C LYS A 48 -5.72 -16.73 6.08
N LYS A 49 -6.00 -17.19 4.86
CA LYS A 49 -6.85 -16.46 3.92
C LYS A 49 -8.34 -16.60 4.25
N ALA A 50 -8.82 -17.80 4.53
CA ALA A 50 -10.23 -18.08 4.81
C ALA A 50 -10.73 -17.40 6.10
N CYS A 51 -9.86 -17.26 7.10
CA CYS A 51 -10.15 -16.63 8.39
C CYS A 51 -9.50 -15.24 8.55
N GLN A 52 -8.87 -14.69 7.50
CA GLN A 52 -8.21 -13.37 7.50
C GLN A 52 -7.18 -13.17 8.63
N LEU A 53 -6.34 -14.17 8.87
CA LEU A 53 -5.38 -14.20 9.98
C LEU A 53 -4.04 -13.52 9.63
N THR A 54 -3.33 -13.06 10.66
CA THR A 54 -1.90 -12.72 10.65
C THR A 54 -1.02 -13.98 10.51
N VAL A 55 0.28 -13.81 10.26
CA VAL A 55 1.19 -14.96 10.17
C VAL A 55 1.32 -15.64 11.54
N LEU A 56 1.40 -14.87 12.63
CA LEU A 56 1.38 -15.35 14.01
C LEU A 56 0.10 -16.15 14.32
N GLU A 57 -1.08 -15.61 14.03
CA GLU A 57 -2.33 -16.33 14.29
C GLU A 57 -2.40 -17.64 13.48
N SER A 58 -1.99 -17.61 12.21
CA SER A 58 -1.95 -18.83 11.39
C SER A 58 -0.94 -19.87 11.90
N SER A 59 0.14 -19.45 12.57
CA SER A 59 1.12 -20.35 13.20
C SER A 59 0.55 -21.15 14.38
N LEU A 60 -0.61 -20.74 14.93
CA LEU A 60 -1.30 -21.49 15.97
C LEU A 60 -1.79 -22.86 15.46
N ILE A 61 -1.89 -23.06 14.14
CA ILE A 61 -2.14 -24.36 13.51
C ILE A 61 -1.03 -25.35 13.86
N ASP A 62 0.23 -24.96 13.71
CA ASP A 62 1.38 -25.77 14.12
C ASP A 62 1.37 -25.97 15.65
N SER A 63 1.07 -24.92 16.41
CA SER A 63 1.00 -24.99 17.87
C SER A 63 -0.02 -26.02 18.35
N ALA A 64 -1.23 -26.00 17.80
CA ALA A 64 -2.30 -26.92 18.15
C ALA A 64 -1.98 -28.37 17.80
N TYR A 65 -1.29 -28.61 16.69
CA TYR A 65 -0.87 -29.95 16.29
C TYR A 65 0.27 -30.47 17.18
N TRP A 66 1.36 -29.70 17.31
CA TRP A 66 2.58 -30.17 17.96
C TRP A 66 2.52 -30.16 19.49
N ILE A 67 1.64 -29.35 20.12
CA ILE A 67 1.44 -29.41 21.58
C ILE A 67 0.82 -30.74 22.03
N ALA A 68 0.06 -31.41 21.17
CA ALA A 68 -0.48 -32.73 21.45
C ALA A 68 0.63 -33.75 21.73
N TYR A 69 1.76 -33.67 21.03
CA TYR A 69 2.92 -34.54 21.26
C TYR A 69 3.52 -34.38 22.65
N PHE A 70 3.53 -33.16 23.19
CA PHE A 70 4.00 -32.91 24.55
C PHE A 70 3.06 -33.48 25.61
N VAL A 71 1.76 -33.24 25.45
CA VAL A 71 0.74 -33.61 26.45
C VAL A 71 0.43 -35.11 26.43
N ILE A 72 0.42 -35.73 25.24
CA ILE A 72 -0.11 -37.08 25.03
C ILE A 72 1.00 -38.15 25.00
N ALA A 73 2.27 -37.82 24.79
CA ALA A 73 3.34 -38.82 24.70
C ALA A 73 3.49 -39.69 25.97
N ILE A 74 3.38 -39.09 27.17
CA ILE A 74 3.42 -39.84 28.43
C ILE A 74 2.16 -40.72 28.59
N PRO A 75 0.92 -40.18 28.48
CA PRO A 75 -0.30 -41.00 28.47
C PRO A 75 -0.25 -42.16 27.48
N ALA A 76 0.22 -41.91 26.24
CA ALA A 76 0.38 -42.93 25.22
C ALA A 76 1.37 -44.02 25.65
N GLY A 77 2.53 -43.64 26.20
CA GLY A 77 3.51 -44.57 26.75
C GLY A 77 2.96 -45.42 27.91
N LEU A 78 2.10 -44.85 28.77
CA LEU A 78 1.44 -45.57 29.86
C LEU A 78 0.38 -46.57 29.35
N VAL A 79 -0.42 -46.17 28.34
CA VAL A 79 -1.38 -47.06 27.69
C VAL A 79 -0.66 -48.23 27.01
N MET A 80 0.43 -47.95 26.30
CA MET A 80 1.28 -48.97 25.70
C MET A 80 1.85 -49.93 26.76
N LYS A 81 2.35 -49.40 27.89
CA LYS A 81 2.87 -50.21 29.00
C LYS A 81 1.81 -51.10 29.65
N ARG A 82 0.58 -50.61 29.80
CA ARG A 82 -0.51 -51.32 30.49
C ARG A 82 -1.28 -52.29 29.59
N PHE A 83 -1.48 -51.94 28.33
CA PHE A 83 -2.39 -52.64 27.42
C PHE A 83 -1.72 -53.20 26.16
N GLY A 84 -0.42 -52.98 25.98
CA GLY A 84 0.37 -53.48 24.86
C GLY A 84 0.33 -52.59 23.61
N TYR A 85 1.28 -52.83 22.71
CA TYR A 85 1.48 -52.05 21.47
C TYR A 85 0.23 -52.05 20.57
N LYS A 86 -0.42 -53.21 20.39
CA LYS A 86 -1.57 -53.34 19.49
C LYS A 86 -2.72 -52.42 19.90
N LYS A 87 -3.07 -52.40 21.19
CA LYS A 87 -4.17 -51.58 21.71
C LYS A 87 -3.83 -50.10 21.65
N ALA A 88 -2.59 -49.72 21.96
CA ALA A 88 -2.13 -48.33 21.84
C ALA A 88 -2.23 -47.80 20.38
N ILE A 89 -1.84 -48.62 19.40
CA ILE A 89 -1.95 -48.28 17.96
C ILE A 89 -3.42 -48.08 17.55
N ILE A 90 -4.31 -49.01 17.93
CA ILE A 90 -5.74 -48.93 17.59
C ILE A 90 -6.37 -47.67 18.21
N THR A 91 -6.07 -47.38 19.48
CA THR A 91 -6.54 -46.16 20.14
C THR A 91 -6.06 -44.91 19.41
N GLY A 92 -4.78 -44.88 19.01
CA GLY A 92 -4.22 -43.78 18.22
C GLY A 92 -4.92 -43.58 16.88
N LEU A 93 -5.16 -44.65 16.12
CA LEU A 93 -5.84 -44.58 14.81
C LEU A 93 -7.29 -44.07 14.94
N LEU A 94 -8.04 -44.58 15.92
CA LEU A 94 -9.42 -44.14 16.14
C LEU A 94 -9.50 -42.68 16.61
N LEU A 95 -8.60 -42.26 17.51
CA LEU A 95 -8.53 -40.87 17.97
C LEU A 95 -8.16 -39.91 16.83
N ALA A 96 -7.20 -40.32 15.98
CA ALA A 96 -6.84 -39.56 14.79
C ALA A 96 -8.01 -39.46 13.79
N ALA A 97 -8.78 -40.54 13.60
CA ALA A 97 -9.96 -40.54 12.75
C ALA A 97 -11.05 -39.60 13.28
N ILE A 98 -11.31 -39.59 14.60
CA ILE A 98 -12.22 -38.63 15.23
C ILE A 98 -11.78 -37.20 14.93
N GLY A 99 -10.50 -36.88 15.14
CA GLY A 99 -9.94 -35.57 14.83
C GLY A 99 -10.13 -35.18 13.36
N ALA A 100 -9.93 -36.12 12.43
CA ALA A 100 -10.16 -35.90 11.01
C ALA A 100 -11.64 -35.65 10.69
N PHE A 101 -12.58 -36.37 11.30
CA PHE A 101 -14.01 -36.15 11.10
C PHE A 101 -14.50 -34.82 11.70
N LEU A 102 -13.87 -34.32 12.77
CA LEU A 102 -14.18 -33.01 13.36
C LEU A 102 -13.89 -31.82 12.42
N PHE A 103 -13.12 -32.00 11.35
CA PHE A 103 -12.96 -30.96 10.32
C PHE A 103 -14.26 -30.64 9.59
N TYR A 104 -15.19 -31.58 9.49
CA TYR A 104 -16.49 -31.34 8.86
C TYR A 104 -17.32 -30.30 9.64
N PRO A 105 -17.64 -30.49 10.94
CA PRO A 105 -18.35 -29.48 11.72
C PRO A 105 -17.53 -28.19 11.93
N ALA A 106 -16.19 -28.27 11.97
CA ALA A 106 -15.36 -27.07 12.00
C ALA A 106 -15.50 -26.21 10.72
N ALA A 107 -15.59 -26.85 9.55
CA ALA A 107 -15.84 -26.17 8.28
C ALA A 107 -17.26 -25.59 8.17
N GLU A 108 -18.29 -26.28 8.68
CA GLU A 108 -19.67 -25.75 8.71
C GLU A 108 -19.78 -24.54 9.64
N SER A 109 -19.14 -24.59 10.80
CA SER A 109 -19.15 -23.49 11.77
C SER A 109 -18.22 -22.33 11.42
N ARG A 110 -17.38 -22.47 10.38
CA ARG A 110 -16.35 -21.49 9.96
C ARG A 110 -15.48 -20.99 11.14
N SER A 111 -15.25 -21.83 12.14
CA SER A 111 -14.59 -21.46 13.40
C SER A 111 -13.12 -21.87 13.42
N PHE A 112 -12.22 -20.89 13.42
CA PHE A 112 -10.77 -21.13 13.50
C PHE A 112 -10.39 -21.91 14.77
N VAL A 113 -10.96 -21.55 15.92
CA VAL A 113 -10.70 -22.25 17.19
C VAL A 113 -11.14 -23.71 17.15
N PHE A 114 -12.25 -24.03 16.47
CA PHE A 114 -12.70 -25.40 16.30
C PHE A 114 -11.74 -26.20 15.39
N PHE A 115 -11.19 -25.59 14.34
CA PHE A 115 -10.13 -26.22 13.55
C PHE A 115 -8.88 -26.54 14.39
N LEU A 116 -8.45 -25.64 15.28
CA LEU A 116 -7.33 -25.90 16.18
C LEU A 116 -7.63 -27.08 17.12
N PHE A 117 -8.85 -27.17 17.65
CA PHE A 117 -9.27 -28.31 18.47
C PHE A 117 -9.27 -29.62 17.68
N ALA A 118 -9.82 -29.63 16.46
CA ALA A 118 -9.81 -30.81 15.59
C ALA A 118 -8.39 -31.29 15.27
N LEU A 119 -7.47 -30.35 14.98
CA LEU A 119 -6.04 -30.62 14.79
C LEU A 119 -5.39 -31.22 16.03
N PHE A 120 -5.66 -30.68 17.22
CA PHE A 120 -5.14 -31.20 18.47
C PHE A 120 -5.60 -32.65 18.73
N VAL A 121 -6.88 -32.95 18.50
CA VAL A 121 -7.43 -34.31 18.63
C VAL A 121 -6.79 -35.27 17.62
N LEU A 122 -6.63 -34.82 16.37
CA LEU A 122 -5.98 -35.61 15.33
C LEU A 122 -4.52 -35.91 15.69
N ALA A 123 -3.76 -34.90 16.10
CA ALA A 123 -2.36 -35.03 16.50
C ALA A 123 -2.16 -35.85 17.77
N SER A 124 -3.14 -35.82 18.69
CA SER A 124 -3.17 -36.70 19.86
C SER A 124 -3.16 -38.17 19.42
N GLY A 125 -3.97 -38.52 18.41
CA GLY A 125 -3.95 -39.86 17.81
C GLY A 125 -2.61 -40.21 17.18
N MET A 126 -1.99 -39.28 16.44
CA MET A 126 -0.66 -39.50 15.84
C MET A 126 0.45 -39.68 16.87
N THR A 127 0.36 -38.99 18.02
CA THR A 127 1.30 -39.14 19.13
C THR A 127 1.29 -40.57 19.69
N PHE A 128 0.12 -41.23 19.76
CA PHE A 128 0.04 -42.64 20.13
C PHE A 128 0.77 -43.55 19.15
N LEU A 129 0.64 -43.28 17.84
CA LEU A 129 1.30 -44.05 16.80
C LEU A 129 2.82 -43.89 16.89
N GLU A 130 3.31 -42.65 17.04
CA GLU A 130 4.75 -42.36 17.06
C GLU A 130 5.43 -42.88 18.34
N THR A 131 4.77 -42.76 19.49
CA THR A 131 5.25 -43.30 20.78
C THR A 131 5.31 -44.83 20.77
N SER A 132 4.47 -45.48 19.97
CA SER A 132 4.42 -46.95 19.90
C SER A 132 5.31 -47.52 18.80
N ALA A 133 5.32 -46.92 17.60
CA ALA A 133 5.97 -47.45 16.41
C ALA A 133 7.51 -47.28 16.45
N ASN A 134 8.01 -46.13 16.91
CA ASN A 134 9.45 -45.86 16.95
C ASN A 134 10.22 -46.86 17.85
N PRO A 135 9.82 -47.08 19.13
CA PRO A 135 10.48 -48.09 19.97
C PRO A 135 10.32 -49.51 19.43
N PHE A 136 9.15 -49.84 18.88
CA PHE A 136 8.90 -51.16 18.30
C PHE A 136 9.92 -51.50 17.19
N MET A 137 10.19 -50.56 16.28
CA MET A 137 11.19 -50.74 15.22
C MET A 137 12.62 -50.92 15.73
N THR A 138 12.95 -50.36 16.90
CA THR A 138 14.27 -50.55 17.51
C THR A 138 14.43 -51.91 18.19
N ILE A 139 13.33 -52.50 18.70
CA ILE A 139 13.32 -53.79 19.39
C ILE A 139 13.19 -54.97 18.41
N LEU A 140 12.62 -54.72 17.22
CA LEU A 140 12.53 -55.73 16.16
C LEU A 140 13.91 -56.01 15.53
N GLY A 141 14.48 -57.20 15.77
CA GLY A 141 15.72 -57.66 15.12
C GLY A 141 17.01 -57.32 15.89
N ASP A 142 18.16 -57.41 15.22
CA ASP A 142 19.50 -57.23 15.83
C ASP A 142 19.74 -55.76 16.31
N PRO A 143 20.09 -55.50 17.58
CA PRO A 143 20.38 -54.16 18.10
C PRO A 143 21.43 -53.37 17.30
N ALA A 144 22.44 -54.03 16.71
CA ALA A 144 23.53 -53.36 15.98
C ALA A 144 23.03 -52.60 14.73
N THR A 145 21.90 -53.03 14.16
CA THR A 145 21.31 -52.44 12.95
C THR A 145 20.02 -51.65 13.23
N ALA A 146 19.70 -51.39 14.51
CA ALA A 146 18.47 -50.70 14.93
C ALA A 146 18.31 -49.30 14.32
N SER A 147 19.39 -48.49 14.31
CA SER A 147 19.36 -47.15 13.70
C SER A 147 19.10 -47.21 12.19
N GLY A 148 19.68 -48.19 11.48
CA GLY A 148 19.46 -48.39 10.05
C GLY A 148 18.03 -48.83 9.72
N ARG A 149 17.45 -49.74 10.52
CA ARG A 149 16.05 -50.18 10.35
C ARG A 149 15.04 -49.07 10.63
N LEU A 150 15.29 -48.27 11.68
CA LEU A 150 14.44 -47.13 12.00
C LEU A 150 14.48 -46.09 10.87
N ASN A 151 15.67 -45.75 10.37
CA ASN A 151 15.83 -44.84 9.23
C ASN A 151 15.12 -45.37 7.97
N PHE A 152 15.19 -46.69 7.71
CA PHE A 152 14.48 -47.32 6.60
C PHE A 152 12.95 -47.26 6.76
N ALA A 153 12.41 -47.60 7.93
CA ALA A 153 10.97 -47.47 8.19
C ALA A 153 10.50 -46.00 8.07
N GLN A 154 11.30 -45.07 8.59
CA GLN A 154 11.09 -43.63 8.44
C GLN A 154 11.26 -43.15 6.98
N ALA A 155 11.80 -43.93 6.04
CA ALA A 155 11.82 -43.50 4.64
C ALA A 155 10.41 -43.46 4.02
N PHE A 156 9.48 -44.30 4.49
CA PHE A 156 8.07 -44.27 4.10
C PHE A 156 7.32 -43.04 4.63
N ASN A 157 7.81 -42.45 5.73
CA ASN A 157 7.35 -41.14 6.19
C ASN A 157 7.70 -40.04 5.15
N GLY A 158 8.89 -40.09 4.55
CA GLY A 158 9.26 -39.18 3.45
C GLY A 158 8.35 -39.33 2.22
N LEU A 159 7.95 -40.56 1.89
CA LEU A 159 6.99 -40.82 0.79
C LEU A 159 5.61 -40.24 1.09
N GLY A 160 5.10 -40.41 2.31
CA GLY A 160 3.82 -39.82 2.74
C GLY A 160 3.84 -38.29 2.68
N ALA A 161 4.95 -37.67 3.11
CA ALA A 161 5.15 -36.22 3.04
C ALA A 161 5.12 -35.69 1.59
N PHE A 162 5.82 -36.37 0.68
CA PHE A 162 5.82 -36.04 -0.75
C PHE A 162 4.43 -36.15 -1.37
N ILE A 163 3.71 -37.25 -1.12
CA ILE A 163 2.37 -37.44 -1.69
C ILE A 163 1.38 -36.41 -1.14
N ALA A 164 1.43 -36.12 0.16
CA ALA A 164 0.61 -35.07 0.78
C ALA A 164 0.83 -33.72 0.08
N SER A 165 2.08 -33.33 -0.11
CA SER A 165 2.40 -31.98 -0.60
C SER A 165 2.33 -31.82 -2.12
N MET A 166 2.59 -32.87 -2.89
CA MET A 166 2.56 -32.80 -4.36
C MET A 166 1.15 -33.02 -4.94
N PHE A 167 0.35 -33.87 -4.29
CA PHE A 167 -0.94 -34.30 -4.83
C PHE A 167 -2.12 -33.92 -3.93
N LEU A 168 -2.07 -34.27 -2.64
CA LEU A 168 -3.21 -34.03 -1.74
C LEU A 168 -3.44 -32.53 -1.47
N SER A 169 -2.37 -31.74 -1.48
CA SER A 169 -2.38 -30.28 -1.39
C SER A 169 -3.31 -29.61 -2.42
N LYS A 170 -3.39 -30.18 -3.63
CA LYS A 170 -4.19 -29.64 -4.75
C LYS A 170 -5.69 -29.84 -4.56
N LEU A 171 -6.11 -30.72 -3.66
CA LEU A 171 -7.51 -30.84 -3.26
C LEU A 171 -7.94 -29.69 -2.32
N ILE A 172 -6.97 -29.06 -1.64
CA ILE A 172 -7.20 -27.95 -0.70
C ILE A 172 -6.94 -26.60 -1.40
N ILE A 173 -5.76 -26.43 -2.02
CA ILE A 173 -5.33 -25.21 -2.72
C ILE A 173 -5.67 -25.35 -4.22
N GLY A 174 -6.71 -24.66 -4.68
CA GLY A 174 -7.17 -24.67 -6.08
C GLY A 174 -6.63 -23.50 -6.93
N LYS A 175 -6.66 -23.64 -8.26
CA LYS A 175 -6.22 -22.58 -9.21
C LYS A 175 -7.02 -21.27 -9.14
N GLU A 176 -8.19 -21.30 -8.52
CA GLU A 176 -9.15 -20.18 -8.39
C GLU A 176 -8.86 -19.28 -7.17
N LEU A 177 -7.72 -19.45 -6.50
CA LEU A 177 -7.32 -18.62 -5.36
C LEU A 177 -7.03 -17.19 -5.83
N LYS A 178 -8.05 -16.33 -5.72
CA LYS A 178 -7.98 -14.88 -5.98
C LYS A 178 -6.90 -14.19 -5.15
N THR A 179 -6.07 -13.36 -5.76
CA THR A 179 -5.11 -12.47 -5.10
C THR A 179 -5.82 -11.42 -4.25
N GLY A 180 -5.10 -10.74 -3.34
CA GLY A 180 -5.71 -9.67 -2.51
C GLY A 180 -6.43 -8.60 -3.34
N ALA A 181 -5.79 -8.15 -4.43
CA ALA A 181 -6.39 -7.20 -5.37
C ALA A 181 -7.67 -7.72 -6.05
N GLU A 182 -7.80 -9.04 -6.26
CA GLU A 182 -9.03 -9.62 -6.81
C GLU A 182 -10.13 -9.83 -5.76
N LEU A 183 -9.77 -9.90 -4.48
CA LEU A 183 -10.73 -9.96 -3.37
C LEU A 183 -11.31 -8.58 -3.05
N ASP A 184 -10.50 -7.52 -3.16
CA ASP A 184 -10.92 -6.12 -2.95
C ASP A 184 -11.92 -5.64 -4.02
N LEU A 185 -12.01 -6.34 -5.15
CA LEU A 185 -12.94 -6.09 -6.25
C LEU A 185 -14.27 -6.86 -6.12
N LEU A 186 -14.39 -7.77 -5.15
CA LEU A 186 -15.62 -8.54 -4.94
C LEU A 186 -16.63 -7.73 -4.11
N SER A 187 -17.92 -7.85 -4.45
CA SER A 187 -18.96 -7.37 -3.55
C SER A 187 -18.93 -8.14 -2.22
N PRO A 188 -19.46 -7.58 -1.13
CA PRO A 188 -19.54 -8.28 0.16
C PRO A 188 -20.17 -9.69 0.05
N GLU A 189 -21.18 -9.87 -0.80
CA GLU A 189 -21.86 -11.14 -1.04
C GLU A 189 -20.96 -12.14 -1.80
N ALA A 190 -20.24 -11.66 -2.82
CA ALA A 190 -19.30 -12.48 -3.57
C ALA A 190 -18.08 -12.89 -2.73
N LEU A 191 -17.68 -12.02 -1.78
CA LEU A 191 -16.60 -12.28 -0.84
C LEU A 191 -17.00 -13.34 0.21
N ASP A 192 -18.20 -13.27 0.79
CA ASP A 192 -18.70 -14.30 1.70
C ASP A 192 -18.85 -15.66 1.00
N HIS A 193 -19.38 -15.66 -0.23
CA HIS A 193 -19.46 -16.88 -1.03
C HIS A 193 -18.08 -17.48 -1.31
N TYR A 194 -17.08 -16.64 -1.63
CA TYR A 194 -15.71 -17.07 -1.84
C TYR A 194 -15.11 -17.73 -0.59
N TYR A 195 -15.25 -17.12 0.59
CA TYR A 195 -14.77 -17.71 1.85
C TYR A 195 -15.50 -19.02 2.19
N SER A 196 -16.81 -19.09 1.91
CA SER A 196 -17.59 -20.32 2.03
C SER A 196 -16.97 -21.47 1.22
N ILE A 197 -16.59 -21.21 -0.04
CA ILE A 197 -15.93 -22.19 -0.90
C ILE A 197 -14.61 -22.66 -0.29
N LEU A 198 -13.80 -21.75 0.29
CA LEU A 198 -12.53 -22.12 0.92
C LEU A 198 -12.75 -23.08 2.11
N PHE A 199 -13.75 -22.86 2.96
CA PHE A 199 -14.06 -23.79 4.05
C PHE A 199 -14.55 -25.16 3.54
N HIS A 200 -15.37 -25.17 2.49
CA HIS A 200 -15.87 -26.42 1.90
C HIS A 200 -14.77 -27.33 1.35
N LYS A 201 -13.68 -26.76 0.82
CA LYS A 201 -12.52 -27.51 0.29
C LYS A 201 -11.80 -28.35 1.35
N LEU A 202 -11.96 -28.05 2.64
CA LEU A 202 -11.36 -28.82 3.73
C LEU A 202 -12.14 -30.11 4.06
N LYS A 203 -13.42 -30.19 3.70
CA LYS A 203 -14.30 -31.30 4.12
C LYS A 203 -13.83 -32.64 3.52
N PHE A 204 -13.75 -32.72 2.20
CA PHE A 204 -13.48 -33.99 1.50
C PHE A 204 -12.12 -34.61 1.83
N PRO A 205 -10.98 -33.87 1.81
CA PRO A 205 -9.68 -34.45 2.12
C PRO A 205 -9.60 -35.07 3.53
N TYR A 206 -10.21 -34.42 4.54
CA TYR A 206 -10.17 -34.91 5.91
C TYR A 206 -11.16 -36.06 6.17
N LEU A 207 -12.32 -36.08 5.50
CA LEU A 207 -13.20 -37.26 5.50
C LEU A 207 -12.51 -38.48 4.90
N LEU A 208 -11.79 -38.30 3.79
CA LEU A 208 -11.01 -39.37 3.15
C LEU A 208 -9.92 -39.91 4.09
N ILE A 209 -9.18 -39.02 4.76
CA ILE A 209 -8.15 -39.40 5.75
C ILE A 209 -8.80 -40.17 6.91
N GLY A 210 -9.91 -39.67 7.46
CA GLY A 210 -10.65 -40.35 8.54
C GLY A 210 -11.07 -41.77 8.14
N GLY A 211 -11.61 -41.94 6.93
CA GLY A 211 -11.99 -43.25 6.39
C GLY A 211 -10.79 -44.21 6.25
N ILE A 212 -9.65 -43.73 5.74
CA ILE A 212 -8.42 -44.52 5.63
C ILE A 212 -7.92 -44.95 7.01
N LEU A 213 -7.94 -44.05 7.99
CA LEU A 213 -7.51 -44.34 9.36
C LEU A 213 -8.41 -45.40 10.03
N VAL A 214 -9.73 -45.32 9.85
CA VAL A 214 -10.67 -46.35 10.32
C VAL A 214 -10.40 -47.69 9.64
N MET A 215 -10.20 -47.69 8.32
CA MET A 215 -9.88 -48.90 7.56
C MET A 215 -8.59 -49.56 8.09
N VAL A 216 -7.53 -48.77 8.34
CA VAL A 216 -6.27 -49.30 8.89
C VAL A 216 -6.46 -49.79 10.33
N ALA A 217 -7.28 -49.11 11.15
CA ALA A 217 -7.61 -49.57 12.49
C ALA A 217 -8.29 -50.95 12.46
N LEU A 218 -9.23 -51.16 11.52
CA LEU A 218 -9.88 -52.46 11.31
C LEU A 218 -8.88 -53.54 10.88
N LEU A 219 -7.93 -53.23 9.99
CA LEU A 219 -6.86 -54.16 9.61
C LEU A 219 -5.98 -54.56 10.81
N PHE A 220 -5.64 -53.61 11.68
CA PHE A 220 -4.93 -53.90 12.93
C PHE A 220 -5.77 -54.75 13.87
N MET A 221 -7.08 -54.53 13.98
CA MET A 221 -7.97 -55.38 14.79
C MET A 221 -7.95 -56.83 14.29
N LEU A 222 -8.06 -57.04 12.97
CA LEU A 222 -8.15 -58.33 12.30
C LEU A 222 -6.81 -59.11 12.23
N THR A 223 -5.67 -58.43 12.39
CA THR A 223 -4.34 -59.06 12.26
C THR A 223 -3.81 -59.60 13.59
N LYS A 224 -3.21 -60.80 13.55
CA LYS A 224 -2.50 -61.38 14.71
C LYS A 224 -1.17 -60.64 14.89
N PHE A 225 -0.99 -59.96 16.02
CA PHE A 225 0.18 -59.12 16.29
C PHE A 225 1.17 -59.85 17.20
N ALA A 226 2.41 -60.05 16.76
CA ALA A 226 3.40 -60.90 17.44
C ALA A 226 3.94 -60.34 18.77
N ALA A 227 3.64 -59.07 19.10
CA ALA A 227 4.25 -58.36 20.22
C ALA A 227 3.67 -58.69 21.61
N ASP A 228 2.61 -59.49 21.69
CA ASP A 228 2.02 -59.91 22.98
C ASP A 228 2.88 -60.95 23.73
N HIS A 229 4.06 -61.32 23.21
CA HIS A 229 4.93 -62.36 23.79
C HIS A 229 6.30 -61.89 24.29
N THR A 230 6.64 -60.60 24.23
CA THR A 230 7.84 -60.07 24.90
C THR A 230 7.49 -59.60 26.32
N GLY A 231 7.10 -60.56 27.17
CA GLY A 231 6.90 -60.34 28.60
C GLY A 231 8.22 -60.12 29.33
N ARG A 232 8.80 -58.92 29.23
CA ARG A 232 9.71 -58.45 30.29
C ARG A 232 8.86 -57.85 31.41
N LYS A 233 8.76 -58.57 32.53
CA LYS A 233 8.28 -58.03 33.81
C LYS A 233 9.25 -56.94 34.24
N ASN A 234 8.92 -55.68 33.97
CA ASN A 234 9.69 -54.54 34.46
C ASN A 234 9.28 -54.26 35.91
N GLY A 235 10.26 -54.22 36.81
CA GLY A 235 10.10 -53.80 38.20
C GLY A 235 9.63 -52.34 38.34
N PRO A 236 9.46 -51.82 39.58
CA PRO A 236 9.07 -50.43 39.79
C PRO A 236 10.10 -49.51 39.12
N GLY A 237 9.64 -48.72 38.14
CA GLY A 237 10.52 -47.89 37.31
C GLY A 237 11.32 -46.92 38.17
N LYS A 238 12.64 -46.88 37.99
CA LYS A 238 13.47 -45.83 38.57
C LYS A 238 13.05 -44.49 37.92
N LYS A 239 13.05 -43.42 38.70
CA LYS A 239 12.90 -42.06 38.14
C LYS A 239 14.15 -41.75 37.32
N ILE A 240 14.00 -41.38 36.05
CA ILE A 240 15.13 -40.88 35.25
C ILE A 240 15.73 -39.67 35.96
N SER A 241 17.01 -39.74 36.23
CA SER A 241 17.81 -38.60 36.69
C SER A 241 18.55 -38.01 35.49
N PHE A 242 18.14 -36.82 35.05
CA PHE A 242 18.78 -36.12 33.92
C PHE A 242 20.23 -35.70 34.22
N THR A 243 20.59 -35.56 35.49
CA THR A 243 21.98 -35.31 35.91
C THR A 243 22.87 -36.56 35.77
N ALA A 244 22.28 -37.75 35.87
CA ALA A 244 22.98 -39.03 35.64
C ALA A 244 23.01 -39.44 34.15
N GLN A 245 22.15 -38.83 33.31
CA GLN A 245 22.01 -39.15 31.89
C GLN A 245 22.12 -37.88 31.01
N PRO A 246 23.29 -37.19 31.00
CA PRO A 246 23.47 -35.91 30.29
C PRO A 246 23.32 -36.03 28.77
N GLN A 247 23.56 -37.21 28.21
CA GLN A 247 23.37 -37.51 26.78
C GLN A 247 21.89 -37.47 26.37
N LEU A 248 21.00 -38.00 27.23
CA LEU A 248 19.57 -37.93 27.00
C LEU A 248 19.08 -36.47 27.06
N LEU A 249 19.52 -35.70 28.07
CA LEU A 249 19.13 -34.29 28.21
C LEU A 249 19.58 -33.43 27.01
N THR A 250 20.85 -33.55 26.61
CA THR A 250 21.37 -32.83 25.44
C THR A 250 20.69 -33.26 24.15
N GLY A 251 20.35 -34.55 24.02
CA GLY A 251 19.53 -35.07 22.94
C GLY A 251 18.13 -34.47 22.88
N ILE A 252 17.43 -34.38 24.02
CA ILE A 252 16.09 -33.77 24.14
C ILE A 252 16.13 -32.31 23.70
N ILE A 253 17.10 -31.52 24.22
CA ILE A 253 17.26 -30.11 23.84
C ILE A 253 17.52 -29.99 22.33
N THR A 254 18.43 -30.82 21.81
CA THR A 254 18.76 -30.80 20.38
C THR A 254 17.55 -31.14 19.51
N GLN A 255 16.77 -32.15 19.93
CA GLN A 255 15.55 -32.56 19.25
C GLN A 255 14.51 -31.44 19.25
N PHE A 256 14.35 -30.72 20.35
CA PHE A 256 13.46 -29.57 20.47
C PHE A 256 13.80 -28.47 19.47
N PHE A 257 15.07 -28.06 19.41
CA PHE A 257 15.49 -27.06 18.43
C PHE A 257 15.39 -27.56 16.99
N TYR A 258 15.82 -28.80 16.72
CA TYR A 258 15.73 -29.38 15.38
C TYR A 258 14.29 -29.44 14.86
N VAL A 259 13.35 -29.95 15.66
CA VAL A 259 11.93 -30.02 15.26
C VAL A 259 11.38 -28.61 15.06
N GLY A 260 11.74 -27.67 15.92
CA GLY A 260 11.42 -26.25 15.71
C GLY A 260 11.88 -25.71 14.37
N ALA A 261 13.14 -26.00 14.00
CA ALA A 261 13.69 -25.60 12.72
C ALA A 261 12.94 -26.26 11.55
N GLN A 262 12.72 -27.57 11.65
CA GLN A 262 12.08 -28.35 10.60
C GLN A 262 10.66 -27.86 10.32
N VAL A 263 9.86 -27.65 11.36
CA VAL A 263 8.47 -27.17 11.23
C VAL A 263 8.46 -25.74 10.69
N CYS A 264 9.33 -24.84 11.18
CA CYS A 264 9.44 -23.50 10.61
C CYS A 264 9.79 -23.53 9.11
N VAL A 265 10.69 -24.44 8.71
CA VAL A 265 11.11 -24.59 7.32
C VAL A 265 9.97 -25.04 6.42
N SER A 266 9.29 -26.13 6.79
CA SER A 266 8.23 -26.71 5.97
C SER A 266 6.94 -25.91 6.02
N SER A 267 6.45 -25.53 7.21
CA SER A 267 5.13 -24.92 7.41
C SER A 267 4.98 -23.53 6.77
N PHE A 268 6.05 -22.74 6.75
CA PHE A 268 6.02 -21.39 6.17
C PHE A 268 6.58 -21.32 4.75
N PHE A 269 7.01 -22.44 4.16
CA PHE A 269 7.63 -22.44 2.84
C PHE A 269 6.72 -21.84 1.75
N ILE A 270 5.43 -22.18 1.75
CA ILE A 270 4.48 -21.63 0.77
C ILE A 270 4.37 -20.11 0.92
N LEU A 271 4.19 -19.61 2.15
CA LEU A 271 4.14 -18.18 2.44
C LEU A 271 5.44 -17.46 2.07
N TYR A 272 6.59 -18.11 2.30
CA TYR A 272 7.88 -17.59 1.86
C TYR A 272 7.94 -17.50 0.34
N ALA A 273 7.67 -18.62 -0.36
CA ALA A 273 7.84 -18.72 -1.80
C ALA A 273 6.97 -17.72 -2.55
N THR A 274 5.70 -17.56 -2.16
CA THR A 274 4.80 -16.56 -2.74
C THR A 274 5.30 -15.13 -2.48
N SER A 275 5.79 -14.84 -1.27
CA SER A 275 6.28 -13.50 -0.91
C SER A 275 7.57 -13.08 -1.63
N VAL A 276 8.50 -14.00 -1.93
CA VAL A 276 9.83 -13.66 -2.47
C VAL A 276 9.95 -13.78 -3.98
N SER A 277 9.02 -14.49 -4.64
CA SER A 277 9.16 -14.83 -6.07
C SER A 277 7.93 -14.48 -6.92
N GLY A 278 6.86 -13.96 -6.31
CA GLY A 278 5.64 -13.55 -7.01
C GLY A 278 4.85 -14.71 -7.60
N MET A 279 5.18 -15.96 -7.23
CA MET A 279 4.44 -17.15 -7.67
C MET A 279 3.11 -17.28 -6.94
N THR A 280 2.17 -17.97 -7.57
CA THR A 280 0.89 -18.31 -6.95
C THR A 280 1.07 -19.37 -5.85
N GLU A 281 0.16 -19.42 -4.88
CA GLU A 281 0.15 -20.48 -3.85
C GLU A 281 0.09 -21.88 -4.50
N TYR A 282 -0.68 -22.02 -5.58
CA TYR A 282 -0.76 -23.25 -6.35
C TYR A 282 0.61 -23.68 -6.93
N GLU A 283 1.36 -22.74 -7.53
CA GLU A 283 2.72 -23.03 -8.02
C GLU A 283 3.67 -23.39 -6.88
N ALA A 284 3.57 -22.68 -5.74
CA ALA A 284 4.38 -22.92 -4.56
C ALA A 284 4.20 -24.36 -4.00
N THR A 285 3.00 -24.95 -4.11
CA THR A 285 2.78 -26.36 -3.72
C THR A 285 3.64 -27.34 -4.51
N ASN A 286 3.93 -27.08 -5.79
CA ASN A 286 4.81 -27.97 -6.57
C ASN A 286 6.25 -27.91 -6.04
N TYR A 287 6.72 -26.72 -5.65
CA TYR A 287 8.03 -26.55 -5.03
C TYR A 287 8.09 -27.19 -3.63
N LEU A 288 7.01 -27.10 -2.84
CA LEU A 288 6.89 -27.82 -1.56
C LEU A 288 6.98 -29.34 -1.78
N GLY A 289 6.32 -29.85 -2.83
CA GLY A 289 6.45 -31.24 -3.25
C GLY A 289 7.89 -31.61 -3.62
N LEU A 290 8.60 -30.78 -4.39
CA LEU A 290 10.02 -31.00 -4.71
C LEU A 290 10.93 -30.96 -3.46
N LEU A 291 10.64 -30.05 -2.53
CA LEU A 291 11.33 -29.92 -1.26
C LEU A 291 11.20 -31.21 -0.44
N LEU A 292 9.99 -31.77 -0.31
CA LEU A 292 9.77 -33.01 0.43
C LEU A 292 10.19 -34.27 -0.34
N LEU A 293 10.24 -34.22 -1.67
CA LEU A 293 10.91 -35.25 -2.46
C LEU A 293 12.42 -35.26 -2.16
N SER A 294 13.04 -34.09 -2.08
CA SER A 294 14.44 -33.92 -1.71
C SER A 294 14.72 -34.43 -0.30
N PHE A 295 13.82 -34.19 0.66
CA PHE A 295 13.87 -34.81 2.00
C PHE A 295 13.94 -36.34 1.92
N MET A 296 13.05 -36.96 1.13
CA MET A 296 13.00 -38.41 0.96
C MET A 296 14.29 -38.95 0.33
N LEU A 297 14.76 -38.34 -0.76
CA LEU A 297 15.99 -38.74 -1.44
C LEU A 297 17.22 -38.56 -0.53
N GLY A 298 17.27 -37.47 0.23
CA GLY A 298 18.29 -37.21 1.23
C GLY A 298 18.32 -38.27 2.32
N ARG A 299 17.16 -38.76 2.75
CA ARG A 299 17.07 -39.81 3.77
C ARG A 299 17.64 -41.13 3.25
N TYR A 300 17.29 -41.52 2.02
CA TYR A 300 17.83 -42.73 1.41
C TYR A 300 19.35 -42.64 1.22
N LEU A 301 19.83 -41.55 0.64
CA LEU A 301 21.26 -41.37 0.40
C LEU A 301 22.05 -41.24 1.72
N GLY A 302 21.54 -40.47 2.66
CA GLY A 302 22.16 -40.30 3.99
C GLY A 302 22.25 -41.61 4.75
N THR A 303 21.19 -42.42 4.74
CA THR A 303 21.20 -43.77 5.35
C THR A 303 22.21 -44.69 4.67
N PHE A 304 22.36 -44.61 3.35
CA PHE A 304 23.39 -45.35 2.63
C PHE A 304 24.81 -44.88 3.01
N ILE A 305 25.04 -43.57 3.08
CA ILE A 305 26.33 -42.97 3.49
C ILE A 305 26.70 -43.37 4.92
N MET A 306 25.73 -43.57 5.81
CA MET A 306 25.97 -44.02 7.19
C MET A 306 26.66 -45.39 7.28
N LYS A 307 26.66 -46.20 6.21
CA LYS A 307 27.47 -47.43 6.14
C LYS A 307 28.97 -47.15 6.17
N TYR A 308 29.39 -45.99 5.67
CA TYR A 308 30.79 -45.60 5.50
C TYR A 308 31.20 -44.47 6.46
N VAL A 309 30.25 -43.69 6.97
CA VAL A 309 30.48 -42.52 7.82
C VAL A 309 29.69 -42.66 9.11
N ALA A 310 30.35 -42.51 10.27
CA ALA A 310 29.68 -42.56 11.57
C ALA A 310 28.50 -41.57 11.66
N ALA A 311 27.38 -41.97 12.25
CA ALA A 311 26.13 -41.19 12.27
C ALA A 311 26.30 -39.81 12.93
N ALA A 312 26.99 -39.72 14.08
CA ALA A 312 27.35 -38.44 14.71
C ALA A 312 28.19 -37.56 13.78
N LYS A 313 29.05 -38.20 12.95
CA LYS A 313 29.87 -37.49 11.99
C LYS A 313 29.07 -36.92 10.84
N LEU A 314 28.13 -37.67 10.31
CA LEU A 314 27.27 -37.19 9.24
C LEU A 314 26.33 -36.08 9.73
N LEU A 315 25.76 -36.22 10.94
CA LEU A 315 24.90 -35.21 11.58
C LEU A 315 25.58 -33.84 11.67
N TRP A 316 26.82 -33.78 12.14
CA TRP A 316 27.57 -32.53 12.24
C TRP A 316 27.77 -31.84 10.88
N ILE A 317 28.12 -32.61 9.84
CA ILE A 317 28.35 -32.06 8.49
C ILE A 317 27.05 -31.47 7.96
N TYR A 318 25.97 -32.25 8.07
CA TYR A 318 24.66 -31.86 7.56
C TYR A 318 24.14 -30.61 8.30
N ALA A 319 24.35 -30.54 9.62
CA ALA A 319 23.98 -29.35 10.41
C ALA A 319 24.75 -28.09 10.01
N LEU A 320 26.05 -28.20 9.70
CA LEU A 320 26.84 -27.06 9.20
C LEU A 320 26.40 -26.61 7.80
N ILE A 321 26.08 -27.55 6.92
CA ILE A 321 25.53 -27.24 5.60
C ILE A 321 24.17 -26.56 5.74
N SER A 322 23.30 -27.07 6.61
CA SER A 322 22.00 -26.46 6.90
C SER A 322 22.14 -25.04 7.45
N LEU A 323 23.11 -24.78 8.34
CA LEU A 323 23.41 -23.41 8.81
C LEU A 323 23.81 -22.48 7.66
N ALA A 324 24.69 -22.93 6.76
CA ALA A 324 25.14 -22.14 5.63
C ALA A 324 24.00 -21.87 4.63
N LEU A 325 23.19 -22.88 4.32
CA LEU A 325 22.02 -22.75 3.43
C LEU A 325 20.95 -21.85 4.06
N MET A 326 20.70 -21.97 5.36
CA MET A 326 19.78 -21.09 6.08
C MET A 326 20.25 -19.64 6.09
N LEU A 327 21.55 -19.40 6.31
CA LEU A 327 22.13 -18.07 6.22
C LEU A 327 21.94 -17.51 4.80
N PHE A 328 22.18 -18.33 3.79
CA PHE A 328 21.92 -17.95 2.40
C PHE A 328 20.44 -17.63 2.15
N ILE A 329 19.49 -18.42 2.65
CA ILE A 329 18.04 -18.17 2.51
C ILE A 329 17.60 -16.84 3.15
N VAL A 330 18.21 -16.48 4.29
CA VAL A 330 17.93 -15.21 4.98
C VAL A 330 18.51 -14.03 4.19
N LEU A 331 19.69 -14.19 3.56
CA LEU A 331 20.40 -13.13 2.85
C LEU A 331 19.98 -12.97 1.38
N ALA A 332 19.84 -14.07 0.63
CA ALA A 332 19.49 -14.12 -0.77
C ALA A 332 17.98 -14.33 -0.95
N GLY A 333 17.29 -13.41 -1.62
CA GLY A 333 15.89 -13.58 -2.02
C GLY A 333 15.73 -14.16 -3.43
N GLY A 334 14.48 -14.27 -3.90
CA GLY A 334 14.16 -14.69 -5.27
C GLY A 334 14.24 -16.21 -5.49
N LYS A 335 14.24 -16.65 -6.75
CA LYS A 335 14.19 -18.10 -7.09
C LYS A 335 15.39 -18.91 -6.59
N ALA A 336 16.54 -18.27 -6.36
CA ALA A 336 17.74 -18.94 -5.84
C ALA A 336 17.53 -19.49 -4.43
N SER A 337 16.77 -18.80 -3.57
CA SER A 337 16.49 -19.29 -2.22
C SER A 337 15.53 -20.47 -2.20
N LEU A 338 14.66 -20.62 -3.21
CA LEU A 338 13.81 -21.82 -3.34
C LEU A 338 14.64 -23.09 -3.55
N TRP A 339 15.69 -23.03 -4.38
CA TRP A 339 16.62 -24.15 -4.56
C TRP A 339 17.47 -24.39 -3.31
N ALA A 340 17.80 -23.34 -2.56
CA ALA A 340 18.46 -23.48 -1.27
C ALA A 340 17.57 -24.17 -0.23
N PHE A 341 16.25 -23.91 -0.22
CA PHE A 341 15.29 -24.65 0.61
C PHE A 341 15.20 -26.13 0.23
N ILE A 342 15.11 -26.44 -1.06
CA ILE A 342 15.10 -27.84 -1.54
C ILE A 342 16.39 -28.57 -1.13
N SER A 343 17.52 -27.87 -1.21
CA SER A 343 18.83 -28.40 -0.77
C SER A 343 18.89 -28.53 0.76
N LEU A 344 18.36 -27.58 1.51
CA LEU A 344 18.32 -27.60 2.96
C LEU A 344 17.56 -28.82 3.48
N GLU A 345 16.40 -29.09 2.89
CA GLU A 345 15.55 -30.20 3.28
C GLU A 345 16.24 -31.56 3.08
N PHE A 346 17.03 -31.69 2.01
CA PHE A 346 17.87 -32.87 1.78
C PHE A 346 18.80 -33.16 2.98
N PHE A 347 19.45 -32.13 3.51
CA PHE A 347 20.38 -32.26 4.64
C PHE A 347 19.66 -32.38 5.98
N MET A 348 18.42 -31.90 6.12
CA MET A 348 17.62 -32.16 7.32
C MET A 348 17.16 -33.61 7.46
N SER A 349 17.02 -34.31 6.33
CA SER A 349 16.41 -35.64 6.22
C SER A 349 16.78 -36.71 7.25
N ILE A 350 18.04 -36.75 7.70
CA ILE A 350 18.56 -37.74 8.66
C ILE A 350 18.62 -37.24 10.11
N MET A 351 18.42 -35.95 10.36
CA MET A 351 18.76 -35.34 11.64
C MET A 351 17.88 -35.87 12.77
N TYR A 352 16.55 -35.88 12.61
CA TYR A 352 15.61 -36.43 13.60
C TYR A 352 16.00 -37.85 14.06
N PRO A 353 16.02 -38.88 13.19
CA PRO A 353 16.28 -40.26 13.63
C PRO A 353 17.71 -40.44 14.15
N THR A 354 18.66 -39.63 13.70
CA THR A 354 20.05 -39.68 14.19
C THR A 354 20.16 -39.09 15.59
N ILE A 355 19.55 -37.92 15.84
CA ILE A 355 19.50 -37.31 17.17
C ILE A 355 18.79 -38.26 18.14
N PHE A 356 17.64 -38.80 17.73
CA PHE A 356 16.87 -39.76 18.52
C PHE A 356 17.70 -40.99 18.91
N ALA A 357 18.31 -41.67 17.93
CA ALA A 357 19.09 -42.88 18.18
C ALA A 357 20.34 -42.62 19.03
N LEU A 358 21.01 -41.47 18.83
CA LEU A 358 22.17 -41.09 19.64
C LEU A 358 21.76 -40.73 21.07
N ALA A 359 20.62 -40.05 21.28
CA ALA A 359 20.18 -39.60 22.60
C ALA A 359 19.82 -40.75 23.55
N ILE A 360 19.20 -41.81 23.03
CA ILE A 360 18.73 -42.96 23.82
C ILE A 360 19.74 -44.10 23.91
N LYS A 361 20.92 -43.94 23.30
CA LYS A 361 21.96 -44.96 23.26
C LYS A 361 22.40 -45.29 24.70
N ASP A 362 22.53 -46.59 24.98
CA ASP A 362 23.03 -47.12 26.26
C ASP A 362 22.11 -46.88 27.49
N LEU A 363 20.82 -46.55 27.30
CA LEU A 363 19.83 -46.37 28.39
C LEU A 363 19.33 -47.68 29.05
N GLY A 364 19.52 -48.84 28.43
CA GLY A 364 19.09 -50.13 28.99
C GLY A 364 17.57 -50.19 29.23
N GLU A 365 17.15 -50.54 30.44
CA GLU A 365 15.72 -50.66 30.83
C GLU A 365 14.94 -49.34 30.80
N GLU A 366 15.64 -48.20 30.81
CA GLU A 366 15.05 -46.85 30.79
C GLU A 366 14.69 -46.39 29.35
N THR A 367 15.03 -47.16 28.32
CA THR A 367 14.82 -46.79 26.90
C THR A 367 13.37 -46.41 26.56
N PRO A 368 12.31 -47.11 27.04
CA PRO A 368 10.93 -46.74 26.72
C PRO A 368 10.54 -45.35 27.23
N ILE A 369 10.93 -45.02 28.47
CA ILE A 369 10.58 -43.75 29.09
C ILE A 369 11.48 -42.61 28.57
N GLY A 370 12.75 -42.89 28.27
CA GLY A 370 13.64 -41.96 27.55
C GLY A 370 13.12 -41.63 26.15
N SER A 371 12.56 -42.61 25.44
CA SER A 371 11.91 -42.42 24.14
C SER A 371 10.69 -41.50 24.23
N SER A 372 9.86 -41.63 25.28
CA SER A 372 8.73 -40.71 25.51
C SER A 372 9.19 -39.26 25.69
N TYR A 373 10.29 -39.01 26.42
CA TYR A 373 10.84 -37.66 26.54
C TYR A 373 11.39 -37.10 25.22
N MET A 374 11.98 -37.95 24.37
CA MET A 374 12.39 -37.54 23.03
C MET A 374 11.19 -37.17 22.15
N VAL A 375 10.07 -37.89 22.25
CA VAL A 375 8.82 -37.55 21.54
C VAL A 375 8.24 -36.24 22.09
N MET A 376 8.27 -36.00 23.40
CA MET A 376 7.83 -34.72 23.97
C MET A 376 8.64 -33.53 23.45
N ALA A 377 9.91 -33.72 23.10
CA ALA A 377 10.76 -32.67 22.53
C ALA A 377 10.23 -32.13 21.19
N ILE A 378 9.33 -32.86 20.51
CA ILE A 378 8.64 -32.40 19.29
C ILE A 378 7.89 -31.08 19.51
N ILE A 379 7.58 -30.71 20.77
CA ILE A 379 7.00 -29.40 21.13
C ILE A 379 7.79 -28.20 20.59
N GLY A 380 9.04 -28.36 20.15
CA GLY A 380 9.72 -27.34 19.35
C GLY A 380 8.87 -26.85 18.16
N GLY A 381 8.15 -27.76 17.52
CA GLY A 381 7.19 -27.46 16.46
C GLY A 381 5.99 -26.63 16.91
N ALA A 382 5.70 -26.52 18.21
CA ALA A 382 4.67 -25.63 18.73
C ALA A 382 5.21 -24.28 19.20
N VAL A 383 6.50 -24.19 19.54
CA VAL A 383 7.10 -22.99 20.14
C VAL A 383 7.72 -22.08 19.08
N PHE A 384 8.48 -22.63 18.14
CA PHE A 384 9.22 -21.82 17.17
C PHE A 384 8.36 -21.24 16.05
N PRO A 385 7.30 -21.93 15.54
CA PRO A 385 6.40 -21.35 14.55
C PRO A 385 5.74 -20.03 15.00
N PRO A 386 5.22 -19.87 16.23
CA PRO A 386 4.77 -18.57 16.73
C PRO A 386 5.87 -17.53 16.83
N ILE A 387 7.10 -17.90 17.20
CA ILE A 387 8.22 -16.95 17.24
C ILE A 387 8.54 -16.47 15.82
N LEU A 388 8.56 -17.36 14.83
CA LEU A 388 8.72 -17.02 13.42
C LEU A 388 7.56 -16.16 12.93
N GLY A 389 6.32 -16.54 13.23
CA GLY A 389 5.13 -15.78 12.83
C GLY A 389 5.12 -14.37 13.42
N TYR A 390 5.43 -14.24 14.71
CA TYR A 390 5.58 -12.95 15.39
C TYR A 390 6.69 -12.11 14.75
N LEU A 391 7.86 -12.68 14.48
CA LEU A 391 8.94 -11.95 13.80
C LEU A 391 8.56 -11.60 12.36
N SER A 392 7.81 -12.44 11.66
CA SER A 392 7.31 -12.18 10.31
C SER A 392 6.35 -11.00 10.31
N ASP A 393 5.38 -10.97 11.23
CA ASP A 393 4.42 -9.88 11.37
C ASP A 393 5.12 -8.58 11.83
N LEU A 394 6.04 -8.67 12.80
CA LEU A 394 6.81 -7.54 13.31
C LEU A 394 7.72 -6.90 12.25
N THR A 395 8.36 -7.72 11.42
CA THR A 395 9.29 -7.24 10.38
C THR A 395 8.62 -6.99 9.03
N GLY A 396 7.36 -7.40 8.86
CA GLY A 396 6.67 -7.45 7.56
C GLY A 396 7.39 -8.32 6.51
N SER A 397 8.35 -9.16 6.93
CA SER A 397 9.19 -9.96 6.04
C SER A 397 9.37 -11.36 6.59
N ILE A 398 8.61 -12.31 6.04
CA ILE A 398 8.75 -13.72 6.38
C ILE A 398 10.18 -14.21 6.14
N ARG A 399 10.89 -13.67 5.14
CA ARG A 399 12.30 -14.00 4.86
C ARG A 399 13.22 -13.73 6.06
N ILE A 400 13.04 -12.61 6.76
CA ILE A 400 13.88 -12.29 7.94
C ILE A 400 13.53 -13.22 9.10
N ALA A 401 12.26 -13.59 9.23
CA ALA A 401 11.80 -14.50 10.28
C ALA A 401 12.45 -15.89 10.22
N TYR A 402 13.00 -16.30 9.06
CA TYR A 402 13.83 -17.50 8.93
C TYR A 402 15.17 -17.44 9.70
N ILE A 403 15.49 -16.33 10.39
CA ILE A 403 16.53 -16.33 11.42
C ILE A 403 16.22 -17.28 12.58
N VAL A 404 14.94 -17.58 12.83
CA VAL A 404 14.50 -18.52 13.86
C VAL A 404 15.06 -19.93 13.58
N PRO A 405 14.72 -20.58 12.45
CA PRO A 405 15.32 -21.88 12.12
C PRO A 405 16.85 -21.82 12.00
N LEU A 406 17.45 -20.70 11.58
CA LEU A 406 18.92 -20.54 11.56
C LEU A 406 19.52 -20.72 12.96
N ILE A 407 18.96 -20.05 13.98
CA ILE A 407 19.39 -20.20 15.38
C ILE A 407 19.17 -21.63 15.87
N CYS A 408 18.07 -22.25 15.48
CA CYS A 408 17.74 -23.62 15.87
C CYS A 408 18.72 -24.69 15.36
N PHE A 409 19.44 -24.46 14.26
CA PHE A 409 20.47 -25.41 13.80
C PHE A 409 21.77 -25.36 14.62
N ILE A 410 21.99 -24.32 15.44
CA ILE A 410 23.23 -24.19 16.23
C ILE A 410 23.34 -25.32 17.28
N PRO A 411 22.31 -25.61 18.11
CA PRO A 411 22.34 -26.76 19.01
C PRO A 411 22.52 -28.10 18.29
N VAL A 412 22.00 -28.25 17.06
CA VAL A 412 22.15 -29.47 16.26
C VAL A 412 23.60 -29.69 15.83
N ALA A 413 24.26 -28.65 15.34
CA ALA A 413 25.67 -28.69 15.01
C ALA A 413 26.52 -28.97 16.26
N TYR A 414 26.20 -28.34 17.39
CA TYR A 414 26.90 -28.58 18.66
C TYR A 414 26.76 -30.03 19.14
N PHE A 415 25.55 -30.60 19.12
CA PHE A 415 25.32 -31.98 19.53
C PHE A 415 26.04 -32.99 18.63
N GLY A 416 25.99 -32.80 17.30
CA GLY A 416 26.75 -33.63 16.36
C GLY A 416 28.27 -33.57 16.60
N TRP A 417 28.79 -32.40 16.99
CA TRP A 417 30.19 -32.24 17.38
C TRP A 417 30.52 -32.91 18.72
N GLN A 418 29.69 -32.70 19.74
CA GLN A 418 29.85 -33.29 21.08
C GLN A 418 29.89 -34.83 21.00
N GLN A 419 29.01 -35.42 20.19
CA GLN A 419 28.95 -36.86 19.97
C GLN A 419 30.12 -37.41 19.12
N ARG A 420 30.90 -36.55 18.45
CA ARG A 420 32.09 -36.94 17.66
C ARG A 420 33.36 -37.09 18.49
N ARG A 421 33.60 -36.29 19.54
CA ARG A 421 34.88 -36.23 20.26
C ARG A 421 34.76 -35.80 21.72
N LYS A 422 35.38 -36.57 22.63
CA LYS A 422 35.87 -36.13 23.96
C LYS A 422 37.02 -35.12 23.83
N LEU A 423 36.84 -33.96 23.20
CA LEU A 423 37.86 -32.91 23.13
C LEU A 423 37.26 -31.51 23.33
N LYS A 424 37.80 -30.79 24.32
CA LYS A 424 37.43 -29.43 24.71
C LYS A 424 37.70 -28.44 23.57
N LEU A 425 36.75 -27.54 23.32
CA LEU A 425 36.96 -26.35 22.50
C LEU A 425 36.91 -25.14 23.42
N ASN A 426 37.88 -24.24 23.24
CA ASN A 426 38.06 -23.06 24.06
C ASN A 426 36.88 -22.07 23.81
N PRO A 427 36.19 -21.57 24.85
CA PRO A 427 35.04 -20.65 24.74
C PRO A 427 35.25 -19.45 23.81
N ILE A 428 36.51 -19.08 23.57
CA ILE A 428 36.93 -18.01 22.65
C ILE A 428 36.46 -18.26 21.20
N THR A 429 36.39 -19.51 20.74
CA THR A 429 35.96 -19.80 19.34
C THR A 429 34.44 -19.64 19.16
N LEU A 430 33.67 -19.95 20.21
CA LEU A 430 32.22 -19.76 20.25
C LEU A 430 31.88 -18.27 20.36
N VAL A 431 32.66 -17.51 21.13
CA VAL A 431 32.58 -16.05 21.22
C VAL A 431 32.98 -15.39 19.89
N VAL A 432 33.99 -15.89 19.17
CA VAL A 432 34.35 -15.37 17.84
C VAL A 432 33.29 -15.68 16.78
N LEU A 433 32.62 -16.83 16.83
CA LEU A 433 31.47 -17.12 15.96
C LEU A 433 30.22 -16.31 16.34
N LEU A 434 29.94 -16.10 17.63
CA LEU A 434 28.88 -15.21 18.12
C LEU A 434 29.17 -13.74 17.81
N LEU A 435 30.44 -13.32 17.85
CA LEU A 435 30.89 -11.97 17.51
C LEU A 435 30.94 -11.73 16.00
N LEU A 436 31.28 -12.73 15.19
CA LEU A 436 31.18 -12.64 13.73
C LEU A 436 29.72 -12.59 13.24
N ILE A 437 28.78 -13.14 14.02
CA ILE A 437 27.33 -13.05 13.74
C ILE A 437 26.73 -11.74 14.30
N SER A 438 27.23 -11.18 15.40
CA SER A 438 26.83 -9.84 15.87
C SER A 438 27.49 -8.68 15.09
N SER A 439 28.55 -8.96 14.33
CA SER A 439 29.21 -7.99 13.44
C SER A 439 28.65 -8.00 12.01
N GLY A 440 27.90 -9.04 11.63
CA GLY A 440 27.30 -9.16 10.28
C GLY A 440 25.98 -8.41 10.09
N THR A 441 25.34 -7.95 11.17
CA THR A 441 23.98 -7.38 11.15
C THR A 441 23.92 -5.86 11.02
N LEU A 442 25.06 -5.17 10.87
CA LEU A 442 25.09 -3.70 10.71
C LEU A 442 25.62 -3.24 9.34
N HIS A 443 25.81 -4.14 8.37
CA HIS A 443 26.49 -3.79 7.12
C HIS A 443 25.67 -3.93 5.82
N ALA A 444 24.37 -4.27 5.87
CA ALA A 444 23.58 -4.47 4.64
C ALA A 444 22.65 -3.31 4.22
N GLN A 445 22.34 -2.32 5.08
CA GLN A 445 21.59 -1.11 4.66
C GLN A 445 22.51 0.10 4.63
N ARG A 446 23.46 0.06 3.69
CA ARG A 446 24.43 1.13 3.43
C ARG A 446 24.08 1.99 2.23
N SER A 447 23.21 1.51 1.35
CA SER A 447 22.85 2.19 0.10
C SER A 447 21.50 2.90 0.21
N GLU A 448 21.32 3.89 -0.67
CA GLU A 448 20.06 4.57 -0.92
C GLU A 448 18.90 3.57 -1.13
N PRO A 449 17.66 3.96 -0.78
CA PRO A 449 16.48 3.17 -1.11
C PRO A 449 16.44 2.89 -2.62
N LYS A 450 16.06 1.67 -3.01
CA LYS A 450 15.87 1.37 -4.44
C LYS A 450 14.70 2.16 -5.00
N PRO A 451 14.75 2.62 -6.27
CA PRO A 451 13.61 3.19 -6.97
C PRO A 451 12.37 2.28 -6.88
N TYR A 452 11.18 2.88 -6.79
CA TYR A 452 9.90 2.17 -6.72
C TYR A 452 8.94 2.65 -7.81
N GLY A 453 8.28 1.71 -8.49
CA GLY A 453 7.35 2.01 -9.58
C GLY A 453 8.05 2.64 -10.80
N ALA A 454 7.27 3.37 -11.61
CA ALA A 454 7.85 4.25 -12.63
C ALA A 454 8.49 5.47 -11.94
N VAL A 455 9.62 5.94 -12.49
CA VAL A 455 10.36 7.08 -11.94
C VAL A 455 10.54 8.17 -13.00
N PRO A 456 10.61 9.45 -12.58
CA PRO A 456 10.82 10.54 -13.51
C PRO A 456 12.17 10.45 -14.21
N THR A 457 12.20 10.86 -15.48
CA THR A 457 13.43 11.21 -16.17
C THR A 457 14.03 12.50 -15.61
N LYS A 458 15.30 12.80 -15.95
CA LYS A 458 15.93 14.08 -15.58
C LYS A 458 15.16 15.30 -16.11
N ALA A 459 14.58 15.21 -17.31
CA ALA A 459 13.75 16.27 -17.88
C ALA A 459 12.45 16.46 -17.07
N GLN A 460 11.81 15.37 -16.64
CA GLN A 460 10.62 15.44 -15.79
C GLN A 460 10.91 15.96 -14.38
N LEU A 461 12.06 15.61 -13.79
CA LEU A 461 12.51 16.20 -12.52
C LEU A 461 12.71 17.72 -12.65
N LYS A 462 13.38 18.16 -13.72
CA LYS A 462 13.50 19.58 -14.03
C LYS A 462 12.11 20.21 -14.20
N TRP A 463 11.21 19.59 -14.95
CA TRP A 463 9.86 20.11 -15.15
C TRP A 463 9.11 20.26 -13.82
N HIS A 464 9.17 19.26 -12.93
CA HIS A 464 8.61 19.34 -11.57
C HIS A 464 9.16 20.53 -10.77
N ASP A 465 10.45 20.88 -10.91
CA ASP A 465 11.01 22.08 -10.26
C ASP A 465 10.37 23.40 -10.73
N THR A 466 9.72 23.41 -11.90
CA THR A 466 9.07 24.60 -12.47
C THR A 466 7.83 24.95 -11.68
N GLU A 467 7.02 23.96 -11.27
CA GLU A 467 5.76 24.05 -10.50
C GLU A 467 4.69 24.95 -11.13
N LEU A 468 4.99 26.23 -11.35
CA LEU A 468 4.11 27.28 -11.86
C LEU A 468 4.72 27.93 -13.12
N TYR A 469 4.01 27.87 -14.23
CA TYR A 469 4.33 28.54 -15.49
C TYR A 469 3.07 29.06 -16.18
N ALA A 470 3.24 29.89 -17.21
CA ALA A 470 2.14 30.53 -17.91
C ALA A 470 2.12 30.19 -19.39
N LEU A 471 0.93 29.90 -19.92
CA LEU A 471 0.65 29.75 -21.34
C LEU A 471 0.19 31.09 -21.91
N VAL A 472 0.97 31.66 -22.82
CA VAL A 472 0.65 32.92 -23.49
C VAL A 472 -0.13 32.66 -24.78
N CYS A 473 -1.41 33.01 -24.77
CA CYS A 473 -2.29 32.94 -25.93
C CYS A 473 -2.38 34.31 -26.60
N PHE A 474 -1.66 34.48 -27.72
CA PHE A 474 -1.61 35.73 -28.48
C PHE A 474 -1.60 35.43 -29.98
N GLY A 475 -2.22 36.26 -30.81
CA GLY A 475 -2.32 36.02 -32.26
C GLY A 475 -3.49 36.73 -32.91
N LEU A 476 -3.91 36.29 -34.09
CA LEU A 476 -5.05 36.89 -34.82
C LEU A 476 -6.36 36.82 -34.04
N ASN A 477 -6.55 35.78 -33.24
CA ASN A 477 -7.73 35.57 -32.40
C ASN A 477 -7.96 36.73 -31.41
N THR A 478 -6.88 37.33 -30.88
CA THR A 478 -6.90 38.55 -30.05
C THR A 478 -7.57 39.74 -30.76
N TYR A 479 -7.43 39.84 -32.09
CA TYR A 479 -7.99 40.95 -32.88
C TYR A 479 -9.42 40.70 -33.35
N THR A 480 -9.82 39.43 -33.44
CA THR A 480 -11.15 39.02 -33.89
C THR A 480 -12.14 38.74 -32.78
N ASP A 481 -11.72 38.83 -31.51
CA ASP A 481 -12.56 38.54 -30.35
C ASP A 481 -13.13 37.11 -30.40
N LYS A 482 -12.26 36.14 -30.73
CA LYS A 482 -12.61 34.71 -30.82
C LYS A 482 -11.65 33.86 -30.01
N GLU A 483 -12.13 32.77 -29.42
CA GLU A 483 -11.26 31.73 -28.87
C GLU A 483 -10.58 30.93 -29.99
N TRP A 484 -11.36 30.49 -30.99
CA TRP A 484 -10.88 29.71 -32.12
C TRP A 484 -11.14 30.44 -33.45
N GLY A 485 -10.07 30.88 -34.12
CA GLY A 485 -10.15 31.39 -35.48
C GLY A 485 -10.44 30.29 -36.51
N TYR A 486 -11.13 30.65 -37.60
CA TYR A 486 -11.51 29.72 -38.68
C TYR A 486 -10.39 29.48 -39.72
N GLY A 487 -9.30 30.25 -39.64
CA GLY A 487 -8.15 30.17 -40.54
C GLY A 487 -8.22 31.05 -41.80
N ASP A 488 -9.23 31.91 -41.90
CA ASP A 488 -9.53 32.79 -43.04
C ASP A 488 -9.23 34.28 -42.80
N VAL A 489 -8.71 34.62 -41.61
CA VAL A 489 -8.47 36.00 -41.19
C VAL A 489 -7.19 36.53 -41.86
N SER A 490 -7.25 37.73 -42.44
CA SER A 490 -6.05 38.31 -43.08
C SER A 490 -4.91 38.53 -42.07
N PRO A 491 -3.65 38.12 -42.37
CA PRO A 491 -2.46 38.49 -41.60
C PRO A 491 -2.31 39.99 -41.36
N SER A 492 -2.91 40.83 -42.21
CA SER A 492 -2.86 42.28 -42.08
C SER A 492 -3.50 42.81 -40.80
N LEU A 493 -4.37 42.01 -40.16
CA LEU A 493 -5.02 42.36 -38.90
C LEU A 493 -4.06 42.27 -37.70
N PHE A 494 -3.01 41.46 -37.78
CA PHE A 494 -2.02 41.33 -36.72
C PHE A 494 -1.09 42.56 -36.72
N ASN A 495 -1.34 43.52 -35.82
CA ASN A 495 -0.54 44.74 -35.73
C ASN A 495 -0.54 45.34 -34.32
N PRO A 496 0.14 44.72 -33.34
CA PRO A 496 0.14 45.24 -31.97
C PRO A 496 0.83 46.61 -31.91
N SER A 497 0.19 47.56 -31.22
CA SER A 497 0.66 48.95 -31.15
C SER A 497 1.88 49.14 -30.24
N ASP A 498 1.91 48.45 -29.10
CA ASP A 498 2.84 48.67 -28.00
C ASP A 498 3.42 47.34 -27.50
N PHE A 499 3.73 46.43 -28.43
CA PHE A 499 4.16 45.08 -28.11
C PHE A 499 5.39 45.07 -27.19
N ASP A 500 5.20 44.65 -25.93
CA ASP A 500 6.26 44.57 -24.93
C ASP A 500 6.19 43.24 -24.17
N PRO A 501 6.90 42.20 -24.63
CA PRO A 501 6.98 40.93 -23.91
C PRO A 501 7.73 41.05 -22.58
N SER A 502 8.53 42.11 -22.36
CA SER A 502 9.26 42.32 -21.11
C SER A 502 8.32 42.69 -19.97
N GLN A 503 7.26 43.48 -20.24
CA GLN A 503 6.21 43.76 -19.26
C GLN A 503 5.58 42.46 -18.75
N ILE A 504 5.26 41.55 -19.68
CA ILE A 504 4.64 40.26 -19.37
C ILE A 504 5.59 39.41 -18.52
N THR A 505 6.83 39.21 -18.96
CA THR A 505 7.80 38.37 -18.24
C THR A 505 8.17 38.93 -16.87
N ALA A 506 8.25 40.26 -16.73
CA ALA A 506 8.50 40.91 -15.45
C ALA A 506 7.34 40.69 -14.47
N VAL A 507 6.08 40.83 -14.92
CA VAL A 507 4.90 40.57 -14.10
C VAL A 507 4.84 39.11 -13.67
N LEU A 508 5.13 38.16 -14.58
CA LEU A 508 5.18 36.74 -14.24
C LEU A 508 6.28 36.42 -13.23
N LYS A 509 7.46 37.00 -13.41
CA LYS A 509 8.57 36.84 -12.47
C LYS A 509 8.21 37.35 -11.08
N GLU A 510 7.60 38.52 -10.99
CA GLU A 510 7.10 39.11 -9.74
C GLU A 510 5.99 38.25 -9.12
N ALA A 511 5.13 37.64 -9.96
CA ALA A 511 4.07 36.75 -9.54
C ALA A 511 4.53 35.34 -9.11
N GLY A 512 5.83 35.03 -9.23
CA GLY A 512 6.42 33.76 -8.78
C GLY A 512 6.48 32.66 -9.83
N PHE A 513 6.16 32.95 -11.08
CA PHE A 513 6.27 31.99 -12.19
C PHE A 513 7.74 31.66 -12.47
N LYS A 514 7.99 30.41 -12.89
CA LYS A 514 9.34 29.91 -13.23
C LYS A 514 9.51 29.58 -14.71
N GLY A 515 8.42 29.62 -15.48
CA GLY A 515 8.43 29.37 -16.91
C GLY A 515 7.34 30.13 -17.67
N LEU A 516 7.54 30.24 -18.97
CA LEU A 516 6.62 30.79 -19.95
C LEU A 516 6.56 29.84 -21.15
N LEU A 517 5.34 29.46 -21.52
CA LEU A 517 5.00 28.66 -22.68
C LEU A 517 4.28 29.56 -23.68
N LEU A 518 4.79 29.73 -24.89
CA LEU A 518 4.16 30.57 -25.91
C LEU A 518 3.41 29.74 -26.95
N VAL A 519 2.17 30.12 -27.25
CA VAL A 519 1.43 29.64 -28.42
C VAL A 519 2.07 30.21 -29.70
N ALA A 520 3.00 29.47 -30.29
CA ALA A 520 3.69 29.89 -31.51
C ALA A 520 2.78 29.80 -32.76
N LYS A 521 1.86 28.83 -32.75
CA LYS A 521 0.79 28.67 -33.74
C LYS A 521 -0.42 28.05 -33.06
N HIS A 522 -1.58 28.69 -33.17
CA HIS A 522 -2.85 28.16 -32.66
C HIS A 522 -3.64 27.43 -33.78
N HIS A 523 -4.86 26.97 -33.50
CA HIS A 523 -5.68 26.22 -34.44
C HIS A 523 -6.00 26.95 -35.75
N ASP A 524 -6.05 28.29 -35.73
CA ASP A 524 -6.26 29.09 -36.95
C ASP A 524 -5.09 29.02 -37.95
N GLY A 525 -3.94 28.49 -37.52
CA GLY A 525 -2.77 28.24 -38.39
C GLY A 525 -1.82 29.43 -38.53
N PHE A 526 -2.10 30.60 -37.96
CA PHE A 526 -1.23 31.76 -38.07
C PHE A 526 0.05 31.57 -37.25
N CYS A 527 1.20 31.65 -37.91
CA CYS A 527 2.50 31.44 -37.27
C CYS A 527 3.09 32.75 -36.74
N LEU A 528 3.45 32.78 -35.46
CA LEU A 528 4.00 33.95 -34.76
C LEU A 528 5.50 34.21 -35.01
N TRP A 529 6.12 33.41 -35.87
CA TRP A 529 7.49 33.58 -36.33
C TRP A 529 7.55 33.56 -37.86
N PRO A 530 8.58 34.14 -38.49
CA PRO A 530 8.72 34.17 -39.95
C PRO A 530 9.13 32.80 -40.50
N THR A 531 8.22 31.83 -40.42
CA THR A 531 8.42 30.45 -40.90
C THR A 531 8.62 30.39 -42.42
N LYS A 532 9.41 29.42 -42.89
CA LYS A 532 9.58 29.16 -44.32
C LYS A 532 8.49 28.25 -44.90
N THR A 533 7.62 27.70 -44.06
CA THR A 533 6.67 26.65 -44.48
C THR A 533 5.33 27.19 -44.96
N THR A 534 4.97 28.43 -44.62
CA THR A 534 3.71 29.07 -45.02
C THR A 534 3.82 30.60 -45.03
N PRO A 535 3.20 31.31 -45.99
CA PRO A 535 3.09 32.77 -45.95
C PRO A 535 2.12 33.26 -44.85
N TYR A 536 1.28 32.39 -44.29
CA TYR A 536 0.33 32.74 -43.24
C TYR A 536 1.01 32.86 -41.87
N SER A 537 1.83 33.91 -41.74
CA SER A 537 2.65 34.19 -40.56
C SER A 537 2.84 35.69 -40.38
N VAL A 538 3.52 36.07 -39.29
CA VAL A 538 3.92 37.48 -39.02
C VAL A 538 4.71 38.11 -40.17
N ALA A 539 5.36 37.33 -41.04
CA ALA A 539 6.06 37.84 -42.22
C ALA A 539 5.13 38.52 -43.24
N ALA A 540 3.84 38.16 -43.25
CA ALA A 540 2.81 38.77 -44.09
C ALA A 540 1.99 39.86 -43.37
N SER A 541 2.31 40.16 -42.10
CA SER A 541 1.65 41.18 -41.31
C SER A 541 2.35 42.55 -41.42
N PRO A 542 1.66 43.68 -41.20
CA PRO A 542 2.28 45.01 -41.16
C PRO A 542 3.18 45.20 -39.94
N TRP A 543 3.04 44.38 -38.90
CA TRP A 543 3.80 44.49 -37.67
C TRP A 543 5.32 44.41 -37.94
N MET A 544 6.03 45.44 -37.50
CA MET A 544 7.47 45.64 -37.77
C MET A 544 7.84 45.46 -39.24
N ASN A 545 6.96 45.92 -40.16
CA ASN A 545 7.13 45.81 -41.61
C ASN A 545 7.37 44.36 -42.09
N GLY A 546 6.69 43.38 -41.47
CA GLY A 546 6.82 41.96 -41.79
C GLY A 546 8.16 41.33 -41.36
N LYS A 547 8.99 42.05 -40.60
CA LYS A 547 10.30 41.55 -40.11
C LYS A 547 10.25 41.07 -38.66
N GLY A 548 9.06 41.10 -38.07
CA GLY A 548 8.89 40.74 -36.67
C GLY A 548 8.97 39.24 -36.40
N ASP A 549 9.38 38.90 -35.18
CA ASP A 549 9.42 37.55 -34.66
C ASP A 549 8.98 37.58 -33.18
N VAL A 550 7.72 37.23 -32.94
CA VAL A 550 7.13 37.25 -31.59
C VAL A 550 7.77 36.16 -30.74
N VAL A 551 8.03 34.98 -31.33
CA VAL A 551 8.64 33.85 -30.64
C VAL A 551 10.02 34.22 -30.13
N LYS A 552 10.86 34.85 -30.97
CA LYS A 552 12.17 35.34 -30.56
C LYS A 552 12.09 36.40 -29.47
N SER A 553 11.10 37.29 -29.55
CA SER A 553 10.94 38.39 -28.59
C SER A 553 10.58 37.86 -27.19
N PHE A 554 9.64 36.92 -27.09
CA PHE A 554 9.31 36.27 -25.82
C PHE A 554 10.43 35.37 -25.29
N GLU A 555 11.16 34.69 -26.17
CA GLU A 555 12.32 33.89 -25.77
C GLU A 555 13.38 34.73 -25.07
N LEU A 556 13.78 35.85 -25.69
CA LEU A 556 14.78 36.76 -25.14
C LEU A 556 14.29 37.40 -23.83
N ALA A 557 13.05 37.86 -23.78
CA ALA A 557 12.46 38.44 -22.57
C ALA A 557 12.39 37.43 -21.42
N SER A 558 11.97 36.19 -21.70
CA SER A 558 11.89 35.12 -20.71
C SER A 558 13.26 34.81 -20.12
N ARG A 559 14.29 34.68 -20.97
CA ARG A 559 15.66 34.41 -20.51
C ARG A 559 16.25 35.56 -19.70
N LYS A 560 15.95 36.81 -20.08
CA LYS A 560 16.38 37.99 -19.32
C LYS A 560 15.85 37.98 -17.88
N GLU A 561 14.60 37.56 -17.68
CA GLU A 561 13.97 37.44 -16.35
C GLU A 561 14.27 36.11 -15.62
N GLY A 562 15.03 35.21 -16.27
CA GLY A 562 15.35 33.88 -15.74
C GLY A 562 14.17 32.90 -15.77
N LEU A 563 13.17 33.15 -16.61
CA LEU A 563 12.06 32.23 -16.88
C LEU A 563 12.50 31.17 -17.90
N ARG A 564 12.10 29.92 -17.66
CA ARG A 564 12.24 28.86 -18.66
C ARG A 564 11.29 29.10 -19.82
N PHE A 565 11.71 28.77 -21.03
CA PHE A 565 10.92 29.03 -22.25
C PHE A 565 10.42 27.72 -22.87
N GLY A 566 9.16 27.69 -23.26
CA GLY A 566 8.49 26.55 -23.88
C GLY A 566 7.63 26.98 -25.06
N LEU A 567 7.26 26.01 -25.91
CA LEU A 567 6.50 26.28 -27.14
C LEU A 567 5.30 25.35 -27.30
N TYR A 568 4.16 25.97 -27.60
CA TYR A 568 2.95 25.31 -28.10
C TYR A 568 2.92 25.48 -29.62
N ASN A 569 2.63 24.40 -30.34
CA ASN A 569 2.44 24.44 -31.78
C ASN A 569 1.27 23.53 -32.17
N SER A 570 0.11 24.12 -32.45
CA SER A 570 -1.13 23.38 -32.72
C SER A 570 -0.95 22.33 -33.81
N PRO A 571 -1.25 21.05 -33.52
CA PRO A 571 -1.31 20.00 -34.54
C PRO A 571 -2.43 20.26 -35.56
N TRP A 572 -3.61 20.66 -35.07
CA TRP A 572 -4.73 21.08 -35.91
C TRP A 572 -4.45 22.44 -36.56
N ASP A 573 -4.62 22.55 -37.88
CA ASP A 573 -4.35 23.77 -38.63
C ASP A 573 -5.48 24.02 -39.63
N ARG A 574 -6.31 25.01 -39.30
CA ARG A 574 -7.50 25.39 -40.06
C ARG A 574 -7.19 26.27 -41.27
N ASN A 575 -5.95 26.72 -41.45
CA ASN A 575 -5.55 27.51 -42.62
C ASN A 575 -5.00 26.61 -43.73
N SER A 576 -4.15 25.64 -43.40
CA SER A 576 -3.41 24.85 -44.38
C SER A 576 -4.31 24.01 -45.29
N ALA A 577 -4.21 24.25 -46.61
CA ALA A 577 -4.89 23.43 -47.62
C ALA A 577 -4.50 21.94 -47.55
N ALA A 578 -3.30 21.63 -47.06
CA ALA A 578 -2.78 20.27 -46.97
C ALA A 578 -3.27 19.51 -45.74
N TYR A 579 -3.93 20.16 -44.77
CA TYR A 579 -4.37 19.51 -43.52
C TYR A 579 -5.26 18.28 -43.81
N GLY A 580 -5.11 17.19 -43.07
CA GLY A 580 -5.75 15.90 -43.37
C GLY A 580 -5.05 15.05 -44.43
N SER A 581 -3.96 15.53 -45.06
CA SER A 581 -3.13 14.76 -46.00
C SER A 581 -1.72 14.50 -45.46
N PRO A 582 -1.00 13.46 -45.95
CA PRO A 582 0.39 13.22 -45.57
C PRO A 582 1.34 14.40 -45.81
N ALA A 583 1.02 15.28 -46.77
CA ALA A 583 1.84 16.45 -47.07
C ALA A 583 1.91 17.45 -45.90
N TYR A 584 0.82 17.61 -45.14
CA TYR A 584 0.80 18.50 -43.97
C TYR A 584 1.72 18.01 -42.86
N ILE A 585 1.90 16.69 -42.70
CA ILE A 585 2.79 16.15 -41.67
C ILE A 585 4.23 16.63 -41.89
N LYS A 586 4.67 16.73 -43.15
CA LYS A 586 5.98 17.30 -43.48
C LYS A 586 6.06 18.79 -43.09
N ILE A 587 5.03 19.58 -43.41
CA ILE A 587 4.95 21.01 -43.05
C ILE A 587 5.04 21.15 -41.52
N TYR A 588 4.24 20.39 -40.79
CA TYR A 588 4.20 20.44 -39.33
C TYR A 588 5.55 20.05 -38.69
N GLN A 589 6.18 18.98 -39.17
CA GLN A 589 7.50 18.57 -38.70
C GLN A 589 8.60 19.58 -39.06
N ASP A 590 8.52 20.24 -40.22
CA ASP A 590 9.46 21.29 -40.61
C ASP A 590 9.29 22.55 -39.73
N GLN A 591 8.05 22.93 -39.39
CA GLN A 591 7.77 23.99 -38.40
C GLN A 591 8.36 23.65 -37.02
N LEU A 592 8.15 22.42 -36.54
CA LEU A 592 8.75 21.97 -35.28
C LEU A 592 10.29 22.03 -35.33
N LYS A 593 10.93 21.66 -36.45
CA LYS A 593 12.39 21.77 -36.59
C LYS A 593 12.87 23.22 -36.50
N GLU A 594 12.15 24.18 -37.08
CA GLU A 594 12.49 25.61 -36.94
C GLU A 594 12.39 26.04 -35.48
N LEU A 595 11.26 25.75 -34.82
CA LEU A 595 10.99 26.10 -33.43
C LEU A 595 12.01 25.48 -32.46
N HIS A 596 12.40 24.23 -32.68
CA HIS A 596 13.30 23.52 -31.77
C HIS A 596 14.79 23.77 -32.04
N ARG A 597 15.16 24.46 -33.13
CA ARG A 597 16.56 24.80 -33.45
C ARG A 597 16.91 26.26 -33.18
N ASN A 598 15.95 27.18 -33.37
CA ASN A 598 16.27 28.60 -33.50
C ASN A 598 16.03 29.43 -32.23
N TYR A 599 15.32 28.88 -31.23
CA TYR A 599 14.88 29.63 -30.02
C TYR A 599 15.52 29.09 -28.72
N GLY A 600 16.72 28.52 -28.82
CA GLY A 600 17.51 28.05 -27.68
C GLY A 600 16.89 26.84 -26.96
N PRO A 601 17.34 26.55 -25.72
CA PRO A 601 16.82 25.43 -24.92
C PRO A 601 15.35 25.62 -24.53
N LEU A 602 14.55 24.58 -24.74
CA LEU A 602 13.15 24.53 -24.33
C LEU A 602 12.97 23.64 -23.09
N PHE A 603 12.08 24.01 -22.17
CA PHE A 603 11.72 23.13 -21.05
C PHE A 603 10.52 22.24 -21.38
N ILE A 604 9.63 22.68 -22.26
CA ILE A 604 8.42 21.96 -22.66
C ILE A 604 8.11 22.22 -24.15
N SER A 605 7.59 21.19 -24.83
CA SER A 605 6.96 21.27 -26.13
C SER A 605 5.54 20.73 -26.00
N TRP A 606 4.54 21.54 -26.34
CA TRP A 606 3.14 21.31 -26.03
C TRP A 606 2.33 20.97 -27.29
N TYR A 607 1.58 19.87 -27.24
CA TYR A 607 0.82 19.31 -28.38
C TYR A 607 -0.65 19.11 -28.01
N ASP A 608 -1.53 19.86 -28.68
CA ASP A 608 -2.97 19.84 -28.43
C ASP A 608 -3.67 18.59 -28.98
N GLY A 609 -4.63 18.07 -28.22
CA GLY A 609 -5.59 17.06 -28.65
C GLY A 609 -6.85 17.64 -29.30
N ALA A 610 -7.15 18.93 -29.11
CA ALA A 610 -8.33 19.58 -29.63
C ALA A 610 -8.35 19.58 -31.17
N ASN A 611 -9.49 19.17 -31.73
CA ASN A 611 -9.72 19.15 -33.16
C ASN A 611 -11.22 19.15 -33.46
N GLY A 612 -11.71 20.28 -33.96
CA GLY A 612 -13.12 20.48 -34.33
C GLY A 612 -13.46 20.04 -35.77
N GLY A 613 -12.48 19.65 -36.56
CA GLY A 613 -12.65 19.12 -37.91
C GLY A 613 -12.92 20.18 -38.99
N ASP A 614 -13.71 21.23 -38.73
CA ASP A 614 -14.05 22.27 -39.70
C ASP A 614 -12.98 23.36 -39.83
N GLY A 615 -12.79 23.92 -41.02
CA GLY A 615 -11.80 24.99 -41.21
C GLY A 615 -11.75 25.57 -42.62
N TYR A 616 -11.03 26.70 -42.77
CA TYR A 616 -10.83 27.37 -44.05
C TYR A 616 -10.09 26.51 -45.07
N TYR A 617 -9.03 25.82 -44.65
CA TYR A 617 -8.23 24.85 -45.42
C TYR A 617 -7.88 25.33 -46.84
N GLY A 618 -7.29 26.52 -46.95
CA GLY A 618 -6.89 27.13 -48.21
C GLY A 618 -8.07 27.59 -49.10
N GLY A 619 -9.25 27.80 -48.51
CA GLY A 619 -10.46 28.24 -49.21
C GLY A 619 -11.50 27.15 -49.45
N ALA A 620 -11.20 25.89 -49.10
CA ALA A 620 -12.14 24.78 -49.24
C ALA A 620 -13.35 24.88 -48.30
N LYS A 621 -13.17 25.47 -47.10
CA LYS A 621 -14.25 25.69 -46.10
C LYS A 621 -15.07 24.43 -45.80
N GLU A 622 -14.39 23.36 -45.43
CA GLU A 622 -14.97 22.03 -45.27
C GLU A 622 -14.66 21.44 -43.89
N THR A 623 -15.20 20.26 -43.61
CA THR A 623 -14.88 19.46 -42.42
C THR A 623 -14.00 18.29 -42.81
N ARG A 624 -12.86 18.13 -42.12
CA ARG A 624 -11.92 17.02 -42.32
C ARG A 624 -11.86 16.14 -41.09
N GLN A 625 -11.90 14.82 -41.30
CA GLN A 625 -11.70 13.83 -40.25
C GLN A 625 -10.33 13.17 -40.42
N ILE A 626 -9.67 12.90 -39.30
CA ILE A 626 -8.37 12.23 -39.26
C ILE A 626 -8.40 11.11 -38.23
N ASN A 627 -7.62 10.05 -38.47
CA ASN A 627 -7.29 9.10 -37.42
C ASN A 627 -6.20 9.72 -36.52
N ARG A 628 -6.58 10.20 -35.33
CA ARG A 628 -5.69 10.93 -34.40
C ARG A 628 -4.48 10.11 -33.95
N ALA A 629 -4.62 8.79 -33.88
CA ALA A 629 -3.54 7.88 -33.47
C ALA A 629 -2.45 7.73 -34.56
N GLU A 630 -2.86 7.73 -35.84
CA GLU A 630 -1.97 7.42 -36.95
C GLU A 630 -1.48 8.66 -37.71
N TYR A 631 -2.38 9.62 -37.96
CA TYR A 631 -2.16 10.73 -38.88
C TYR A 631 -0.92 11.57 -38.55
N TYR A 632 -0.78 11.98 -37.27
CA TYR A 632 0.31 12.84 -36.82
C TYR A 632 1.66 12.13 -36.65
N ARG A 633 1.68 10.79 -36.78
CA ARG A 633 2.89 9.96 -36.61
C ARG A 633 3.62 10.30 -35.30
N TRP A 634 2.87 10.36 -34.19
CA TRP A 634 3.35 10.87 -32.90
C TRP A 634 4.69 10.29 -32.44
N LYS A 635 4.87 8.97 -32.57
CA LYS A 635 6.11 8.28 -32.19
C LYS A 635 7.35 8.86 -32.91
N GLU A 636 7.22 9.14 -34.21
CA GLU A 636 8.30 9.73 -35.01
C GLU A 636 8.47 11.22 -34.73
N THR A 637 7.36 11.96 -34.68
CA THR A 637 7.37 13.41 -34.44
C THR A 637 7.99 13.74 -33.08
N TRP A 638 7.60 13.01 -32.02
CA TRP A 638 8.18 13.17 -30.69
C TRP A 638 9.63 12.71 -30.61
N ALA A 639 10.02 11.62 -31.29
CA ALA A 639 11.41 11.19 -31.35
C ALA A 639 12.30 12.23 -32.02
N MET A 640 11.82 12.89 -33.08
CA MET A 640 12.51 14.00 -33.74
C MET A 640 12.70 15.17 -32.77
N VAL A 641 11.63 15.56 -32.06
CA VAL A 641 11.66 16.66 -31.08
C VAL A 641 12.63 16.38 -29.94
N LYS A 642 12.60 15.17 -29.37
CA LYS A 642 13.56 14.74 -28.34
C LYS A 642 15.01 14.74 -28.81
N LYS A 643 15.26 14.44 -30.10
CA LYS A 643 16.61 14.52 -30.67
C LYS A 643 17.11 15.97 -30.76
N LEU A 644 16.21 16.92 -31.02
CA LEU A 644 16.55 18.34 -31.10
C LEU A 644 16.66 18.99 -29.72
N GLN A 645 15.78 18.61 -28.79
CA GLN A 645 15.65 19.19 -27.45
C GLN A 645 15.51 18.06 -26.41
N PRO A 646 16.61 17.37 -26.03
CA PRO A 646 16.55 16.21 -25.14
C PRO A 646 16.12 16.54 -23.70
N ASP A 647 16.29 17.80 -23.28
CA ASP A 647 15.91 18.29 -21.95
C ASP A 647 14.46 18.80 -21.89
N ALA A 648 13.78 18.96 -23.03
CA ALA A 648 12.38 19.41 -23.06
C ALA A 648 11.44 18.23 -22.77
N VAL A 649 10.46 18.43 -21.89
CA VAL A 649 9.35 17.48 -21.75
C VAL A 649 8.35 17.67 -22.88
N ILE A 650 7.69 16.60 -23.31
CA ILE A 650 6.60 16.62 -24.26
C ILE A 650 5.29 16.51 -23.50
N PHE A 651 4.46 17.53 -23.63
CA PHE A 651 3.09 17.51 -23.18
C PHE A 651 2.17 17.06 -24.32
N SER A 652 1.22 16.18 -23.99
CA SER A 652 -0.05 16.05 -24.70
C SER A 652 -1.10 15.54 -23.72
N ASP A 653 -2.35 15.39 -24.15
CA ASP A 653 -3.43 14.81 -23.35
C ASP A 653 -3.03 13.50 -22.65
N ILE A 654 -2.15 12.72 -23.29
CA ILE A 654 -1.74 11.38 -22.86
C ILE A 654 -0.26 11.26 -22.47
N GLY A 655 0.56 12.32 -22.59
CA GLY A 655 2.01 12.24 -22.45
C GLY A 655 2.80 12.44 -23.75
N PRO A 656 4.01 11.88 -23.91
CA PRO A 656 4.59 10.80 -23.12
C PRO A 656 5.30 11.25 -21.85
N ASP A 657 5.58 12.55 -21.66
CA ASP A 657 6.29 13.02 -20.45
C ASP A 657 5.38 13.72 -19.44
N VAL A 658 4.38 14.49 -19.91
CA VAL A 658 3.43 15.23 -19.08
C VAL A 658 2.03 15.06 -19.69
N ARG A 659 1.02 14.80 -18.86
CA ARG A 659 -0.37 14.63 -19.29
C ARG A 659 -1.19 15.86 -18.97
N TRP A 660 -2.21 16.11 -19.79
CA TRP A 660 -3.31 16.99 -19.40
C TRP A 660 -3.99 16.48 -18.14
N VAL A 661 -4.42 17.37 -17.24
CA VAL A 661 -5.15 16.96 -16.03
C VAL A 661 -6.57 16.47 -16.34
N GLY A 662 -7.11 16.74 -17.52
CA GLY A 662 -8.47 16.30 -17.90
C GLY A 662 -9.56 17.34 -17.65
N ASN A 663 -9.21 18.57 -17.27
CA ASN A 663 -10.15 19.69 -17.13
C ASN A 663 -9.44 21.05 -17.18
N GLU A 664 -10.11 22.06 -17.75
CA GLU A 664 -9.62 23.46 -17.79
C GLU A 664 -9.99 24.27 -16.54
N LYS A 665 -10.39 23.61 -15.44
CA LYS A 665 -10.56 24.28 -14.13
C LYS A 665 -9.23 24.38 -13.40
N GLY A 666 -8.18 23.71 -13.88
CA GLY A 666 -6.87 23.66 -13.28
C GLY A 666 -6.81 22.77 -12.03
N PHE A 667 -7.65 21.73 -11.94
CA PHE A 667 -7.75 20.89 -10.74
C PHE A 667 -7.26 19.47 -10.96
N ALA A 668 -6.20 19.08 -10.24
CA ALA A 668 -5.86 17.67 -10.01
C ALA A 668 -6.78 17.06 -8.95
N ALA A 669 -6.93 15.74 -8.92
CA ALA A 669 -7.69 15.07 -7.87
C ALA A 669 -6.94 15.12 -6.52
N GLU A 670 -7.68 15.06 -5.41
CA GLU A 670 -7.10 15.10 -4.05
C GLU A 670 -6.05 14.01 -3.83
N THR A 671 -6.33 12.81 -4.36
CA THR A 671 -5.32 11.76 -4.56
C THR A 671 -4.83 11.85 -6.00
N SER A 672 -3.57 12.24 -6.21
CA SER A 672 -2.96 12.38 -7.54
C SER A 672 -1.65 11.61 -7.64
N TRP A 673 -1.62 10.66 -8.58
CA TRP A 673 -0.45 9.88 -8.92
C TRP A 673 0.23 10.47 -10.16
N ALA A 674 1.55 10.67 -10.06
CA ALA A 674 2.38 11.02 -11.20
C ALA A 674 2.56 9.82 -12.15
N THR A 675 2.29 8.60 -11.68
CA THR A 675 2.23 7.41 -12.51
C THR A 675 0.92 7.33 -13.28
N PHE A 676 0.98 6.99 -14.57
CA PHE A 676 -0.18 6.91 -15.45
C PHE A 676 0.03 5.87 -16.55
N THR A 677 -1.05 5.21 -16.96
CA THR A 677 -1.08 4.35 -18.15
C THR A 677 -2.20 4.87 -19.05
N PRO A 678 -1.87 5.60 -20.14
CA PRO A 678 -2.87 6.09 -21.06
C PRO A 678 -3.73 4.97 -21.63
N LYS A 679 -5.05 5.20 -21.70
CA LYS A 679 -6.03 4.27 -22.28
C LYS A 679 -6.82 4.99 -23.37
N GLY A 680 -7.07 4.31 -24.48
CA GLY A 680 -8.01 4.78 -25.49
C GLY A 680 -9.43 4.90 -24.93
N GLU A 681 -10.28 5.67 -25.60
CA GLU A 681 -11.66 5.91 -25.18
C GLU A 681 -12.41 4.59 -24.93
N LYS A 682 -12.27 3.63 -25.85
CA LYS A 682 -12.83 2.28 -25.72
C LYS A 682 -11.77 1.27 -25.32
N GLU A 683 -12.22 0.20 -24.67
CA GLU A 683 -11.35 -0.88 -24.24
C GLU A 683 -10.68 -1.55 -25.45
N GLY A 684 -9.35 -1.65 -25.43
CA GLY A 684 -8.55 -2.21 -26.53
C GLY A 684 -8.09 -1.22 -27.60
N GLU A 685 -8.53 0.05 -27.58
CA GLU A 685 -8.03 1.10 -28.48
C GLU A 685 -6.72 1.72 -27.97
N GLU A 686 -5.82 2.12 -28.90
CA GLU A 686 -4.59 2.85 -28.56
C GLU A 686 -4.94 4.30 -28.19
N ALA A 687 -4.42 4.78 -27.05
CA ALA A 687 -4.60 6.16 -26.64
C ALA A 687 -3.86 7.11 -27.58
N ALA A 688 -4.49 8.23 -27.93
CA ALA A 688 -3.86 9.31 -28.69
C ALA A 688 -4.23 10.68 -28.11
N PRO A 689 -3.46 11.75 -28.38
CA PRO A 689 -3.88 13.12 -28.06
C PRO A 689 -5.29 13.40 -28.59
N GLY A 690 -6.16 13.89 -27.70
CA GLY A 690 -7.57 14.11 -27.96
C GLY A 690 -8.42 12.85 -28.20
N ALA A 691 -7.94 11.66 -27.87
CA ALA A 691 -8.69 10.40 -27.92
C ALA A 691 -8.21 9.47 -26.79
N SER A 692 -8.67 9.74 -25.57
CA SER A 692 -8.30 8.99 -24.37
C SER A 692 -9.35 9.11 -23.27
N ARG A 693 -9.27 8.23 -22.26
CA ARG A 693 -10.08 8.34 -21.03
C ARG A 693 -9.55 9.43 -20.11
N TYR A 694 -9.79 10.68 -20.47
CA TYR A 694 -9.29 11.86 -19.75
C TYR A 694 -9.88 12.00 -18.35
N GLU A 695 -11.01 11.33 -18.05
CA GLU A 695 -11.63 11.35 -16.73
C GLU A 695 -10.76 10.67 -15.65
N GLU A 696 -9.85 9.78 -16.04
CA GLU A 696 -8.86 9.16 -15.13
C GLU A 696 -7.64 10.08 -14.89
N ALA A 697 -7.44 11.11 -15.73
CA ALA A 697 -6.24 11.94 -15.70
C ALA A 697 -6.05 12.79 -14.42
N PRO A 698 -7.09 13.31 -13.75
CA PRO A 698 -6.91 14.10 -12.52
C PRO A 698 -6.22 13.31 -11.39
N GLY A 699 -6.58 12.02 -11.26
CA GLY A 699 -6.06 11.14 -10.22
C GLY A 699 -4.84 10.33 -10.64
N GLY A 700 -4.63 10.12 -11.93
CA GLY A 700 -3.60 9.21 -12.41
C GLY A 700 -3.88 7.76 -11.99
N ASN A 701 -2.85 6.91 -12.05
CA ASN A 701 -2.99 5.51 -11.65
C ASN A 701 -1.91 5.14 -10.65
N ARG A 702 -2.29 4.67 -9.45
CA ARG A 702 -1.38 4.20 -8.39
C ARG A 702 -0.31 3.21 -8.88
N ASN A 703 -0.65 2.35 -9.85
CA ASN A 703 0.25 1.38 -10.46
C ASN A 703 0.46 1.66 -11.96
N GLY A 704 0.45 2.94 -12.35
CA GLY A 704 0.69 3.36 -13.73
C GLY A 704 2.06 2.90 -14.23
N ARG A 705 2.11 2.50 -15.50
CA ARG A 705 3.31 1.93 -16.14
C ARG A 705 4.40 2.97 -16.39
N TYR A 706 3.99 4.23 -16.58
CA TYR A 706 4.86 5.33 -16.94
C TYR A 706 4.76 6.46 -15.91
N TRP A 707 5.84 7.20 -15.73
CA TRP A 707 5.80 8.47 -15.00
C TRP A 707 5.33 9.54 -15.99
N ILE A 708 4.09 10.01 -15.87
CA ILE A 708 3.48 11.03 -16.74
C ILE A 708 2.65 11.94 -15.85
N PRO A 709 3.26 12.86 -15.07
CA PRO A 709 2.56 13.74 -14.13
C PRO A 709 1.56 14.65 -14.83
N ALA A 710 0.56 15.11 -14.07
CA ALA A 710 -0.45 16.03 -14.56
C ALA A 710 0.05 17.47 -14.62
N GLU A 711 -0.26 18.17 -15.70
CA GLU A 711 -0.27 19.62 -15.81
C GLU A 711 -1.72 20.11 -15.73
N CYS A 712 -1.96 21.05 -14.83
CA CYS A 712 -3.25 21.69 -14.61
C CYS A 712 -3.29 23.02 -15.36
N ASP A 713 -3.87 23.00 -16.54
CA ASP A 713 -4.06 24.15 -17.40
C ASP A 713 -5.40 24.85 -17.08
N VAL A 714 -5.38 26.19 -17.03
CA VAL A 714 -6.58 27.00 -16.76
C VAL A 714 -6.36 28.43 -17.23
N PRO A 715 -7.32 29.07 -17.91
CA PRO A 715 -7.19 30.49 -18.25
C PRO A 715 -7.30 31.38 -17.00
N LEU A 716 -6.59 32.52 -16.98
CA LEU A 716 -6.75 33.57 -15.97
C LEU A 716 -8.16 34.18 -16.02
N ARG A 717 -8.78 34.20 -17.20
CA ARG A 717 -10.13 34.70 -17.48
C ARG A 717 -11.10 33.54 -17.69
N SER A 718 -12.29 33.80 -18.24
CA SER A 718 -13.18 32.73 -18.72
C SER A 718 -12.70 32.11 -20.03
N GLY A 719 -11.93 32.87 -20.80
CA GLY A 719 -11.39 32.50 -22.11
C GLY A 719 -9.86 32.42 -22.15
N TRP A 720 -9.31 31.76 -23.17
CA TRP A 720 -7.86 31.63 -23.38
C TRP A 720 -7.29 32.86 -24.10
N TYR A 721 -8.04 33.45 -25.04
CA TYR A 721 -7.65 34.68 -25.73
C TYR A 721 -8.21 35.93 -25.05
N TYR A 722 -7.66 37.10 -25.38
CA TYR A 722 -8.07 38.35 -24.78
C TYR A 722 -9.42 38.79 -25.36
N HIS A 723 -10.35 39.06 -24.44
CA HIS A 723 -11.67 39.61 -24.71
C HIS A 723 -11.89 40.80 -23.77
N ALA A 724 -12.12 42.00 -24.31
CA ALA A 724 -12.36 43.19 -23.50
C ALA A 724 -13.60 43.03 -22.58
N ALA A 725 -14.61 42.27 -23.04
CA ALA A 725 -15.79 41.94 -22.24
C ALA A 725 -15.46 41.17 -20.95
N GLN A 726 -14.28 40.54 -20.86
CA GLN A 726 -13.83 39.74 -19.72
C GLN A 726 -12.91 40.52 -18.77
N ASP A 727 -12.65 41.81 -19.00
CA ASP A 727 -11.71 42.60 -18.18
C ASP A 727 -12.10 42.66 -16.70
N ASN A 728 -13.40 42.58 -16.41
CA ASN A 728 -13.94 42.58 -15.05
C ASN A 728 -14.21 41.17 -14.50
N SER A 729 -13.90 40.11 -15.25
CA SER A 729 -14.05 38.71 -14.85
C SER A 729 -12.71 37.96 -14.77
N VAL A 730 -11.63 38.70 -14.50
CA VAL A 730 -10.31 38.17 -14.18
C VAL A 730 -10.39 37.46 -12.83
N LYS A 731 -9.85 36.24 -12.73
CA LYS A 731 -9.80 35.51 -11.45
C LYS A 731 -9.04 36.34 -10.41
N SER A 732 -9.62 36.43 -9.21
CA SER A 732 -9.00 37.15 -8.10
C SER A 732 -7.71 36.46 -7.61
N PRO A 733 -6.81 37.19 -6.91
CA PRO A 733 -5.64 36.60 -6.28
C PRO A 733 -5.94 35.38 -5.40
N TYR A 734 -7.08 35.38 -4.70
CA TYR A 734 -7.48 34.28 -3.81
C TYR A 734 -7.98 33.05 -4.56
N GLU A 735 -8.68 33.24 -5.69
CA GLU A 735 -9.05 32.13 -6.57
C GLU A 735 -7.82 31.49 -7.20
N LEU A 736 -6.86 32.29 -7.67
CA LEU A 736 -5.58 31.78 -8.18
C LEU A 736 -4.80 31.02 -7.10
N PHE A 737 -4.84 31.52 -5.87
CA PHE A 737 -4.25 30.84 -4.72
C PHE A 737 -4.93 29.51 -4.42
N ASP A 738 -6.27 29.43 -4.46
CA ASP A 738 -7.00 28.16 -4.31
C ASP A 738 -6.70 27.16 -5.46
N ILE A 739 -6.63 27.64 -6.70
CA ILE A 739 -6.19 26.84 -7.86
C ILE A 739 -4.78 26.29 -7.63
N TYR A 740 -3.85 27.09 -7.10
CA TYR A 740 -2.49 26.65 -6.77
C TYR A 740 -2.49 25.48 -5.76
N PHE A 741 -3.33 25.51 -4.72
CA PHE A 741 -3.47 24.37 -3.80
C PHE A 741 -4.09 23.13 -4.47
N LYS A 742 -4.98 23.31 -5.45
CA LYS A 742 -5.64 22.24 -6.19
C LYS A 742 -4.86 21.71 -7.40
N SER A 743 -3.68 22.27 -7.66
CA SER A 743 -2.75 21.87 -8.74
C SER A 743 -1.37 21.54 -8.14
N VAL A 744 -0.53 22.56 -7.96
CA VAL A 744 0.81 22.48 -7.35
C VAL A 744 0.79 21.89 -5.94
N GLY A 745 -0.28 22.16 -5.18
CA GLY A 745 -0.51 21.54 -3.87
C GLY A 745 -0.94 20.07 -3.90
N ARG A 746 -1.14 19.48 -5.08
CA ARG A 746 -1.50 18.07 -5.28
C ARG A 746 -0.47 17.32 -6.14
N GLY A 747 0.74 17.87 -6.29
CA GLY A 747 1.85 17.24 -6.98
C GLY A 747 1.81 17.37 -8.52
N ALA A 748 0.91 18.20 -9.04
CA ALA A 748 0.83 18.60 -10.44
C ALA A 748 1.60 19.92 -10.68
N ALA A 749 1.70 20.36 -11.94
CA ALA A 749 2.09 21.74 -12.25
C ALA A 749 0.85 22.59 -12.53
N LEU A 750 0.96 23.90 -12.37
CA LEU A 750 -0.05 24.88 -12.80
C LEU A 750 0.45 25.61 -14.05
N ASP A 751 -0.29 25.45 -15.15
CA ASP A 751 -0.15 26.22 -16.37
C ASP A 751 -1.26 27.27 -16.47
N LEU A 752 -0.96 28.51 -16.09
CA LEU A 752 -1.96 29.58 -16.09
C LEU A 752 -1.99 30.28 -17.46
N GLY A 753 -3.11 30.17 -18.15
CA GLY A 753 -3.36 30.87 -19.42
C GLY A 753 -3.42 32.38 -19.22
N ILE A 754 -2.58 33.11 -19.95
CA ILE A 754 -2.55 34.57 -19.97
C ILE A 754 -2.71 35.08 -21.39
N ALA A 755 -3.44 36.18 -21.53
CA ALA A 755 -3.87 36.69 -22.83
C ALA A 755 -3.48 38.15 -22.99
N PRO A 756 -2.40 38.45 -23.73
CA PRO A 756 -2.08 39.83 -24.10
C PRO A 756 -3.20 40.43 -24.94
N ASP A 757 -3.49 41.71 -24.70
CA ASP A 757 -4.51 42.45 -25.43
C ASP A 757 -4.01 42.90 -26.82
N LYS A 758 -4.80 43.72 -27.51
CA LYS A 758 -4.47 44.21 -28.86
C LYS A 758 -3.24 45.12 -28.91
N ARG A 759 -2.77 45.65 -27.77
CA ARG A 759 -1.49 46.39 -27.67
C ARG A 759 -0.30 45.43 -27.74
N GLY A 760 -0.51 44.16 -27.38
CA GLY A 760 0.56 43.18 -27.20
C GLY A 760 1.14 43.18 -25.79
N MET A 761 0.36 43.59 -24.79
CA MET A 761 0.71 43.66 -23.37
C MET A 761 -0.38 43.02 -22.51
N LEU A 762 -0.08 42.71 -21.24
CA LEU A 762 -1.13 42.34 -20.28
C LEU A 762 -1.98 43.55 -19.89
N HIS A 763 -3.29 43.35 -19.84
CA HIS A 763 -4.23 44.33 -19.31
C HIS A 763 -3.97 44.60 -17.81
N GLU A 764 -4.28 45.81 -17.36
CA GLU A 764 -3.95 46.32 -16.03
C GLU A 764 -4.58 45.47 -14.90
N ASN A 765 -5.79 44.95 -15.11
CA ASN A 765 -6.46 44.05 -14.16
C ASN A 765 -5.73 42.71 -14.00
N ASP A 766 -5.15 42.18 -15.08
CA ASP A 766 -4.41 40.92 -15.09
C ASP A 766 -3.10 41.11 -14.33
N VAL A 767 -2.43 42.24 -14.56
CA VAL A 767 -1.23 42.65 -13.81
C VAL A 767 -1.53 42.74 -12.31
N ALA A 768 -2.63 43.39 -11.92
CA ALA A 768 -3.03 43.52 -10.53
C ALA A 768 -3.33 42.16 -9.88
N ALA A 769 -4.06 41.28 -10.57
CA ALA A 769 -4.39 39.94 -10.09
C ALA A 769 -3.13 39.07 -9.91
N LEU A 770 -2.24 39.05 -10.89
CA LEU A 770 -1.01 38.25 -10.86
C LEU A 770 -0.05 38.74 -9.78
N LYS A 771 0.14 40.07 -9.63
CA LYS A 771 0.96 40.63 -8.53
C LYS A 771 0.35 40.32 -7.16
N GLY A 772 -0.97 40.43 -7.02
CA GLY A 772 -1.67 40.04 -5.80
C GLY A 772 -1.47 38.57 -5.45
N PHE A 773 -1.54 37.68 -6.44
CA PHE A 773 -1.29 36.26 -6.26
C PHE A 773 0.17 35.97 -5.87
N GLY A 774 1.14 36.60 -6.53
CA GLY A 774 2.56 36.50 -6.16
C GLY A 774 2.85 36.98 -4.75
N LYS A 775 2.19 38.07 -4.33
CA LYS A 775 2.27 38.56 -2.95
C LYS A 775 1.76 37.50 -1.95
N LEU A 776 0.62 36.87 -2.21
CA LEU A 776 0.10 35.79 -1.36
C LEU A 776 1.05 34.60 -1.27
N LEU A 777 1.61 34.15 -2.40
CA LEU A 777 2.61 33.07 -2.43
C LEU A 777 3.83 33.43 -1.59
N LYS A 778 4.37 34.64 -1.77
CA LYS A 778 5.57 35.11 -1.06
C LYS A 778 5.31 35.25 0.44
N GLU A 779 4.23 35.91 0.84
CA GLU A 779 3.88 36.11 2.24
C GLU A 779 3.66 34.77 2.96
N THR A 780 2.98 33.82 2.31
CA THR A 780 2.69 32.51 2.89
C THR A 780 3.93 31.63 3.02
N PHE A 781 4.73 31.51 1.96
CA PHE A 781 5.80 30.48 1.88
C PHE A 781 7.21 31.00 2.19
N SER A 782 7.38 32.28 2.56
CA SER A 782 8.69 32.88 2.84
C SER A 782 9.38 32.33 4.09
N VAL A 783 8.62 31.88 5.09
CA VAL A 783 9.15 31.39 6.37
C VAL A 783 8.59 30.02 6.66
N ASN A 784 9.44 28.98 6.57
CA ASN A 784 9.10 27.68 7.13
C ASN A 784 9.21 27.75 8.65
N LEU A 785 8.09 27.60 9.35
CA LEU A 785 8.02 27.73 10.79
C LEU A 785 8.73 26.59 11.55
N LEU A 786 9.25 25.58 10.85
CA LEU A 786 9.96 24.42 11.41
C LEU A 786 11.49 24.44 11.24
N GLU A 787 12.07 25.43 10.56
CA GLU A 787 13.48 25.43 10.13
C GLU A 787 14.49 25.20 11.29
N LYS A 788 14.11 25.54 12.53
CA LYS A 788 14.95 25.38 13.74
C LYS A 788 14.36 24.40 14.76
N ALA A 789 13.39 23.59 14.36
CA ALA A 789 12.75 22.62 15.24
C ALA A 789 13.63 21.38 15.45
N GLU A 790 13.42 20.70 16.57
CA GLU A 790 14.03 19.40 16.82
C GLU A 790 13.12 18.30 16.30
N ILE A 791 13.66 17.40 15.47
CA ILE A 791 12.90 16.30 14.88
C ILE A 791 13.45 14.95 15.32
N GLN A 792 12.54 14.04 15.66
CA GLN A 792 12.83 12.67 16.01
C GLN A 792 11.95 11.74 15.19
N ALA A 793 12.51 10.66 14.67
CA ALA A 793 11.76 9.67 13.91
C ALA A 793 11.81 8.30 14.60
N SER A 794 10.71 7.54 14.48
CA SER A 794 10.63 6.18 15.01
C SER A 794 11.64 5.23 14.34
N ASN A 795 12.08 5.57 13.12
CA ASN A 795 13.14 4.87 12.40
C ASN A 795 13.98 5.83 11.56
N THR A 796 15.25 5.48 11.37
CA THR A 796 16.17 6.16 10.44
C THR A 796 17.01 5.08 9.77
N ARG A 797 17.02 5.09 8.44
CA ARG A 797 17.67 4.04 7.64
C ARG A 797 19.12 3.81 8.07
N GLY A 798 19.42 2.59 8.53
CA GLY A 798 20.74 2.17 8.98
C GLY A 798 21.34 3.05 10.09
N ARG A 799 20.53 3.86 10.79
CA ARG A 799 20.95 4.92 11.74
C ARG A 799 22.02 5.85 11.16
N LYS A 800 21.98 6.12 9.85
CA LYS A 800 22.96 6.97 9.16
C LYS A 800 22.50 8.42 9.11
N LYS A 801 23.46 9.34 9.32
CA LYS A 801 23.22 10.79 9.21
C LYS A 801 22.73 11.21 7.82
N ILE A 802 23.13 10.52 6.76
CA ILE A 802 22.70 10.82 5.37
C ILE A 802 21.20 10.55 5.12
N PHE A 803 20.50 9.88 6.05
CA PHE A 803 19.05 9.69 6.00
C PHE A 803 18.36 10.29 7.23
N SER A 804 19.01 11.26 7.89
CA SER A 804 18.53 11.87 9.14
C SER A 804 17.13 12.48 8.96
N PRO A 805 16.24 12.39 9.97
CA PRO A 805 14.99 13.12 9.94
C PRO A 805 15.20 14.65 9.87
N GLN A 806 16.37 15.15 10.27
CA GLN A 806 16.69 16.58 10.13
C GLN A 806 16.64 17.08 8.68
N HIS A 807 16.83 16.19 7.70
CA HIS A 807 16.69 16.54 6.28
C HIS A 807 15.27 16.97 5.89
N LEU A 808 14.26 16.65 6.70
CA LEU A 808 12.89 17.11 6.43
C LEU A 808 12.72 18.63 6.58
N ILE A 809 13.65 19.31 7.24
CA ILE A 809 13.55 20.74 7.58
C ILE A 809 14.84 21.52 7.25
N ASP A 810 15.75 20.95 6.46
CA ASP A 810 17.02 21.58 6.10
C ASP A 810 16.95 22.48 4.85
N GLY A 811 15.85 22.39 4.09
CA GLY A 811 15.64 23.14 2.86
C GLY A 811 16.43 22.65 1.65
N ASP A 812 17.13 21.50 1.73
CA ASP A 812 17.85 20.91 0.60
C ASP A 812 17.01 19.83 -0.08
N LYS A 813 16.66 20.06 -1.35
CA LYS A 813 15.86 19.12 -2.14
C LYS A 813 16.59 17.81 -2.50
N ASN A 814 17.90 17.74 -2.28
CA ASN A 814 18.73 16.57 -2.60
C ASN A 814 19.00 15.69 -1.38
N THR A 815 18.72 16.19 -0.17
CA THR A 815 18.73 15.39 1.04
C THR A 815 17.33 14.83 1.29
N TYR A 816 17.25 13.74 2.04
CA TYR A 816 15.97 13.14 2.40
C TYR A 816 16.09 12.33 3.68
N TRP A 817 14.98 12.21 4.38
CA TRP A 817 14.78 11.19 5.39
C TRP A 817 14.23 9.93 4.74
N SER A 818 14.72 8.79 5.20
CA SER A 818 14.18 7.49 4.81
C SER A 818 14.36 6.48 5.92
N THR A 819 13.58 5.41 5.84
CA THR A 819 13.58 4.31 6.80
C THR A 819 14.23 3.05 6.25
N ASP A 820 14.46 2.08 7.13
CA ASP A 820 14.81 0.72 6.73
C ASP A 820 13.70 0.13 5.84
N ASP A 821 14.06 -0.72 4.87
CA ASP A 821 13.13 -1.23 3.84
C ASP A 821 11.88 -1.95 4.40
N THR A 822 11.98 -2.47 5.63
CA THR A 822 10.90 -3.16 6.35
C THR A 822 9.96 -2.19 7.08
N VAL A 823 10.35 -0.93 7.30
CA VAL A 823 9.58 0.05 8.04
C VAL A 823 8.81 0.94 7.07
N ARG A 824 7.53 0.63 6.88
CA ARG A 824 6.65 1.28 5.89
C ARG A 824 5.65 2.26 6.48
N THR A 825 5.36 2.14 7.77
CA THR A 825 4.46 3.01 8.52
C THR A 825 5.18 3.71 9.68
N PRO A 826 6.30 4.43 9.41
CA PRO A 826 6.99 5.17 10.45
C PRO A 826 6.20 6.40 10.90
N GLU A 827 6.67 7.00 11.99
CA GLU A 827 6.23 8.32 12.42
C GLU A 827 7.45 9.18 12.74
N PHE A 828 7.29 10.50 12.64
CA PHE A 828 8.25 11.45 13.17
C PHE A 828 7.53 12.53 13.97
N THR A 829 8.17 12.99 15.03
CA THR A 829 7.70 14.04 15.91
C THR A 829 8.63 15.23 15.83
N ILE A 830 8.04 16.41 15.87
CA ILE A 830 8.73 17.69 15.80
C ILE A 830 8.39 18.44 17.06
N LYS A 831 9.41 18.85 17.81
CA LYS A 831 9.28 19.68 19.00
C LYS A 831 9.69 21.10 18.66
N LEU A 832 8.78 22.03 18.95
CA LEU A 832 8.97 23.46 18.78
C LEU A 832 9.47 24.06 20.10
N LYS A 833 10.20 25.17 20.02
CA LYS A 833 10.71 25.87 21.21
C LYS A 833 9.60 26.57 21.98
N GLU A 834 8.60 27.04 21.26
CA GLU A 834 7.40 27.72 21.76
C GLU A 834 6.19 27.28 20.93
N PRO A 835 4.97 27.45 21.44
CA PRO A 835 3.77 27.19 20.65
C PRO A 835 3.75 28.01 19.36
N THR A 836 3.71 27.32 18.22
CA THR A 836 3.73 27.93 16.88
C THR A 836 2.34 27.86 16.27
N THR A 837 1.88 28.97 15.70
CA THR A 837 0.58 29.07 15.02
C THR A 837 0.75 28.92 13.50
N PHE A 838 0.01 28.01 12.88
CA PHE A 838 0.05 27.74 11.44
C PHE A 838 -1.31 27.26 10.92
N ASN A 839 -1.50 27.25 9.61
CA ASN A 839 -2.68 26.65 8.97
C ASN A 839 -2.39 25.92 7.65
N ILE A 840 -1.14 25.94 7.18
CA ILE A 840 -0.74 25.23 5.97
C ILE A 840 0.35 24.22 6.32
N ILE A 841 0.21 23.01 5.80
CA ILE A 841 1.17 21.91 5.93
C ILE A 841 1.66 21.54 4.53
N ARG A 842 2.97 21.35 4.38
CA ARG A 842 3.60 20.91 3.13
C ARG A 842 4.42 19.64 3.35
N LEU A 843 4.26 18.67 2.47
CA LEU A 843 5.08 17.46 2.41
C LEU A 843 5.63 17.27 1.00
N LYS A 844 6.86 16.77 0.86
CA LYS A 844 7.46 16.43 -0.43
C LYS A 844 8.16 15.07 -0.37
N GLU A 845 7.89 14.19 -1.34
CA GLU A 845 8.65 12.95 -1.53
C GLU A 845 9.89 13.18 -2.38
N TYR A 846 10.93 12.37 -2.17
CA TYR A 846 12.08 12.33 -3.08
C TYR A 846 11.73 11.55 -4.34
N ILE A 847 10.98 12.19 -5.23
CA ILE A 847 10.39 11.56 -6.42
C ILE A 847 11.39 10.97 -7.41
N ALA A 848 12.69 11.31 -7.32
CA ALA A 848 13.74 10.65 -8.09
C ALA A 848 13.81 9.13 -7.82
N LEU A 849 13.32 8.69 -6.66
CA LEU A 849 13.18 7.27 -6.31
C LEU A 849 11.73 6.76 -6.40
N GLY A 850 10.85 7.49 -7.08
CA GLY A 850 9.44 7.16 -7.27
C GLY A 850 8.51 7.73 -6.19
N GLN A 851 7.20 7.68 -6.46
CA GLN A 851 6.12 8.09 -5.54
C GLN A 851 5.68 6.87 -4.71
N ARG A 852 5.60 7.00 -3.38
CA ARG A 852 5.53 5.86 -2.46
C ARG A 852 4.41 5.97 -1.45
N ILE A 853 4.19 7.13 -0.84
CA ILE A 853 3.26 7.26 0.29
C ILE A 853 1.81 7.24 -0.24
N GLU A 854 0.98 6.37 0.35
CA GLU A 854 -0.43 6.19 -0.03
C GLU A 854 -1.38 6.88 0.94
N SER A 855 -1.00 6.96 2.21
CA SER A 855 -1.73 7.70 3.23
C SER A 855 -0.85 8.11 4.40
N PHE A 856 -1.19 9.25 4.98
CA PHE A 856 -0.52 9.82 6.14
C PHE A 856 -1.51 10.59 7.01
N ALA A 857 -1.17 10.77 8.28
CA ALA A 857 -1.86 11.64 9.22
C ALA A 857 -0.90 12.64 9.84
N VAL A 858 -1.42 13.81 10.18
CA VAL A 858 -0.72 14.82 10.97
C VAL A 858 -1.51 15.05 12.24
N ASP A 859 -0.84 14.95 13.38
CA ASP A 859 -1.39 15.17 14.71
C ASP A 859 -0.69 16.38 15.36
N ILE A 860 -1.39 17.04 16.28
CA ILE A 860 -0.85 18.10 17.12
C ILE A 860 -0.99 17.72 18.60
N TRP A 861 -0.09 18.27 19.42
CA TRP A 861 -0.19 18.10 20.86
C TRP A 861 -1.04 19.22 21.46
N LYS A 862 -2.14 18.85 22.13
CA LYS A 862 -3.05 19.79 22.78
C LYS A 862 -3.71 19.10 23.98
N ASN A 863 -3.85 19.84 25.09
CA ASN A 863 -4.43 19.33 26.34
C ASN A 863 -3.75 18.04 26.85
N GLU A 864 -2.42 17.99 26.77
CA GLU A 864 -1.61 16.83 27.19
C GLU A 864 -1.86 15.53 26.41
N GLU A 865 -2.49 15.61 25.23
CA GLU A 865 -2.81 14.46 24.39
C GLU A 865 -2.49 14.74 22.91
N TRP A 866 -2.23 13.67 22.14
CA TRP A 866 -2.14 13.78 20.68
C TRP A 866 -3.54 13.82 20.08
N GLN A 867 -3.83 14.87 19.31
CA GLN A 867 -5.08 15.02 18.57
C GLN A 867 -4.78 15.04 17.08
N GLU A 868 -5.48 14.19 16.31
CA GLU A 868 -5.35 14.19 14.87
C GLU A 868 -5.88 15.50 14.29
N LEU A 869 -5.05 16.16 13.49
CA LEU A 869 -5.36 17.44 12.86
C LEU A 869 -5.91 17.24 11.45
N THR A 870 -5.28 16.36 10.67
CA THR A 870 -5.69 16.10 9.28
C THR A 870 -5.09 14.78 8.79
N GLN A 871 -5.69 14.23 7.73
CA GLN A 871 -5.17 13.09 6.99
C GLN A 871 -5.06 13.41 5.50
N GLY A 872 -4.15 12.74 4.81
CA GLY A 872 -4.00 12.84 3.36
C GLY A 872 -3.62 11.50 2.75
N SER A 873 -3.69 11.44 1.43
CA SER A 873 -3.36 10.26 0.63
C SER A 873 -1.96 10.40 -0.02
N SER A 874 -1.91 10.48 -1.35
CA SER A 874 -0.68 10.63 -2.13
C SER A 874 0.04 11.95 -1.83
N ILE A 875 1.38 11.92 -1.82
CA ILE A 875 2.22 13.13 -1.68
C ILE A 875 2.85 13.53 -3.01
N GLY A 876 3.67 12.67 -3.62
CA GLY A 876 4.34 12.99 -4.88
C GLY A 876 5.37 14.11 -4.74
N SER A 877 5.48 14.96 -5.78
CA SER A 877 6.43 16.08 -5.79
C SER A 877 6.13 17.09 -4.69
N GLN A 878 4.84 17.26 -4.36
CA GLN A 878 4.39 18.15 -3.31
C GLN A 878 2.94 17.88 -2.91
N ARG A 879 2.66 17.92 -1.61
CA ARG A 879 1.32 17.97 -1.05
C ARG A 879 1.20 19.16 -0.12
N LEU A 880 0.25 20.05 -0.42
CA LEU A 880 -0.15 21.15 0.43
C LEU A 880 -1.54 20.87 1.02
N ILE A 881 -1.64 20.99 2.34
CA ILE A 881 -2.92 20.95 3.06
C ILE A 881 -3.14 22.34 3.65
N ARG A 882 -4.24 22.98 3.27
CA ARG A 882 -4.69 24.27 3.81
C ARG A 882 -5.86 24.04 4.75
N LEU A 883 -5.64 24.27 6.03
CA LEU A 883 -6.64 24.09 7.08
C LEU A 883 -7.61 25.29 7.09
N PRO A 884 -8.89 25.06 7.41
CA PRO A 884 -9.90 26.13 7.43
C PRO A 884 -9.79 27.04 8.67
N TYR A 885 -8.82 26.80 9.54
CA TYR A 885 -8.54 27.60 10.73
C TYR A 885 -7.06 27.50 11.09
N PHE A 886 -6.56 28.49 11.84
CA PHE A 886 -5.24 28.43 12.45
C PHE A 886 -5.24 27.49 13.66
N VAL A 887 -4.16 26.73 13.79
CA VAL A 887 -3.88 25.89 14.96
C VAL A 887 -2.59 26.36 15.62
N SER A 888 -2.52 26.22 16.94
CA SER A 888 -1.32 26.52 17.72
C SER A 888 -0.92 25.31 18.56
N THR A 889 0.35 24.91 18.49
CA THR A 889 0.88 23.76 19.22
C THR A 889 2.41 23.88 19.38
N ASP A 890 2.97 23.21 20.38
CA ASP A 890 4.41 23.08 20.60
C ASP A 890 4.98 21.74 20.07
N LYS A 891 4.13 20.80 19.62
CA LYS A 891 4.57 19.54 19.01
C LYS A 891 3.66 19.09 17.88
N ILE A 892 4.28 18.58 16.83
CA ILE A 892 3.61 18.01 15.66
C ILE A 892 4.08 16.56 15.51
N ARG A 893 3.18 15.64 15.17
CA ARG A 893 3.52 14.27 14.79
C ARG A 893 2.98 13.99 13.40
N VAL A 894 3.81 13.38 12.55
CA VAL A 894 3.39 12.88 11.25
C VAL A 894 3.52 11.37 11.26
N ARG A 895 2.42 10.70 10.93
CA ARG A 895 2.33 9.23 10.85
C ARG A 895 2.15 8.84 9.39
N ILE A 896 3.06 8.04 8.85
CA ILE A 896 2.81 7.38 7.57
C ILE A 896 1.91 6.17 7.85
N LEU A 897 0.71 6.17 7.28
CA LEU A 897 -0.31 5.16 7.56
C LEU A 897 -0.23 4.00 6.57
N SER A 898 0.11 4.28 5.30
CA SER A 898 0.35 3.25 4.28
C SER A 898 1.44 3.68 3.30
N SER A 899 2.34 2.74 3.01
CA SER A 899 3.30 2.81 1.92
C SER A 899 3.69 1.38 1.50
N PRO A 900 3.81 1.08 0.20
CA PRO A 900 4.17 -0.25 -0.29
C PRO A 900 5.65 -0.58 -0.05
N VAL A 901 6.49 0.44 0.17
CA VAL A 901 7.94 0.37 0.41
C VAL A 901 8.32 1.38 1.50
N CYS A 902 9.60 1.43 1.89
CA CYS A 902 10.06 2.47 2.82
C CYS A 902 9.79 3.89 2.25
N PRO A 903 9.24 4.82 3.03
CA PRO A 903 9.07 6.20 2.61
C PRO A 903 10.40 6.91 2.38
N VAL A 904 10.37 7.91 1.51
CA VAL A 904 11.49 8.79 1.21
C VAL A 904 10.95 10.20 1.07
N LEU A 905 11.15 11.03 2.09
CA LEU A 905 10.64 12.39 2.17
C LEU A 905 11.80 13.38 2.17
N THR A 906 11.72 14.42 1.34
CA THR A 906 12.69 15.52 1.32
C THR A 906 12.28 16.67 2.22
N GLU A 907 10.98 16.82 2.51
CA GLU A 907 10.52 18.00 3.24
C GLU A 907 9.24 17.72 4.03
N PHE A 908 9.19 18.29 5.23
CA PHE A 908 7.97 18.58 5.98
C PHE A 908 8.04 20.03 6.47
N ALA A 909 7.07 20.86 6.11
CA ALA A 909 7.05 22.28 6.47
C ALA A 909 5.66 22.72 6.89
N VAL A 910 5.59 23.74 7.75
CA VAL A 910 4.32 24.41 8.07
C VAL A 910 4.44 25.92 7.88
N PHE A 911 3.34 26.52 7.45
CA PHE A 911 3.24 27.92 7.08
C PHE A 911 1.96 28.55 7.64
N ALA A 912 1.98 29.86 7.78
CA ALA A 912 0.82 30.66 8.13
C ALA A 912 0.54 31.62 6.98
N GLU A 913 -0.66 31.56 6.42
CA GLU A 913 -1.08 32.53 5.42
C GLU A 913 -1.58 33.84 6.07
N PRO A 914 -1.70 34.94 5.30
CA PRO A 914 -2.35 36.14 5.80
C PRO A 914 -3.80 35.88 6.22
N GLN A 915 -4.23 36.39 7.38
CA GLN A 915 -5.60 36.20 7.91
C GLN A 915 -6.70 36.55 6.88
N ALA A 916 -6.49 37.60 6.08
CA ALA A 916 -7.42 38.02 5.04
C ALA A 916 -7.64 36.95 3.95
N ALA A 917 -6.61 36.13 3.67
CA ALA A 917 -6.71 35.03 2.70
C ALA A 917 -7.60 33.89 3.20
N LEU A 918 -7.58 33.63 4.51
CA LEU A 918 -8.47 32.65 5.14
C LEU A 918 -9.93 33.11 5.09
N SER A 919 -10.18 34.37 5.43
CA SER A 919 -11.52 34.98 5.40
C SER A 919 -12.14 35.00 3.99
N ALA A 920 -11.32 35.11 2.94
CA ALA A 920 -11.78 35.11 1.56
C ALA A 920 -12.34 33.74 1.09
N ILE A 921 -11.86 32.60 1.61
CA ILE A 921 -12.41 31.26 1.25
C ILE A 921 -13.83 31.08 1.76
N THR A 922 -14.11 31.55 2.98
CA THR A 922 -15.46 31.49 3.55
C THR A 922 -16.45 32.26 2.66
N MET A 923 -15.97 33.28 1.94
CA MET A 923 -16.75 34.06 0.98
C MET A 923 -16.86 33.42 -0.42
N THR A 924 -15.85 32.66 -0.89
CA THR A 924 -15.87 32.07 -2.24
C THR A 924 -16.60 30.73 -2.35
N LYS A 925 -16.81 29.98 -1.26
CA LYS A 925 -17.50 28.68 -1.33
C LYS A 925 -19.03 28.77 -1.47
N THR A 926 -19.65 29.88 -1.09
CA THR A 926 -21.12 30.02 -1.11
C THR A 926 -21.61 31.02 -2.15
N GLY A 927 -20.74 31.89 -2.69
CA GLY A 927 -21.19 33.00 -3.55
C GLY A 927 -22.19 33.94 -2.85
N ILE A 928 -22.27 33.85 -1.52
CA ILE A 928 -23.28 34.46 -0.69
C ILE A 928 -22.57 35.32 0.34
N LEU A 929 -22.84 36.63 0.31
CA LEU A 929 -22.33 37.60 1.26
C LEU A 929 -23.27 37.62 2.48
N PRO A 930 -22.84 37.16 3.67
CA PRO A 930 -23.65 37.35 4.87
C PRO A 930 -23.81 38.84 5.16
N LEU A 931 -25.00 39.23 5.59
CA LEU A 931 -25.24 40.56 6.14
C LEU A 931 -24.39 40.73 7.40
N ALA A 932 -23.76 41.90 7.53
CA ALA A 932 -23.02 42.22 8.75
C ALA A 932 -23.98 42.18 9.96
N THR A 933 -23.69 41.30 10.90
CA THR A 933 -24.45 41.10 12.15
C THR A 933 -24.17 42.19 13.20
N LYS A 934 -23.23 43.10 12.91
CA LYS A 934 -22.88 44.23 13.78
C LYS A 934 -24.12 45.13 14.00
N GLY A 935 -24.59 45.18 15.25
CA GLY A 935 -25.78 45.95 15.65
C GLY A 935 -27.07 45.13 15.73
N TRP A 936 -27.02 43.83 15.44
CA TRP A 936 -28.14 42.92 15.67
C TRP A 936 -28.25 42.57 17.15
N THR A 937 -29.45 42.21 17.59
CA THR A 937 -29.72 41.76 18.97
C THR A 937 -30.57 40.50 18.96
N ILE A 938 -30.53 39.74 20.06
CA ILE A 938 -31.32 38.52 20.23
C ILE A 938 -32.33 38.76 21.36
N PRO A 939 -33.50 39.36 21.08
CA PRO A 939 -34.49 39.66 22.11
C PRO A 939 -35.12 38.42 22.76
N ILE A 940 -35.15 37.28 22.05
CA ILE A 940 -35.75 36.03 22.55
C ILE A 940 -34.85 34.86 22.14
N ALA A 941 -34.43 34.04 23.09
CA ALA A 941 -33.77 32.76 22.86
C ALA A 941 -33.84 31.91 24.15
N PRO A 942 -33.81 30.57 24.06
CA PRO A 942 -33.78 29.72 25.24
C PRO A 942 -32.38 29.67 25.88
N GLY A 943 -32.25 29.91 27.19
CA GLY A 943 -30.97 29.77 27.91
C GLY A 943 -30.43 31.07 28.53
N GLU A 944 -29.16 31.07 28.92
CA GLU A 944 -28.53 32.22 29.60
C GLU A 944 -28.26 33.40 28.65
N SER A 945 -28.58 34.62 29.10
CA SER A 945 -28.47 35.84 28.29
C SER A 945 -27.03 36.30 28.00
N ASN A 946 -26.07 35.92 28.85
CA ASN A 946 -24.65 36.28 28.75
C ASN A 946 -23.94 35.67 27.52
N LYS A 947 -24.44 34.56 26.97
CA LYS A 947 -23.83 33.84 25.84
C LYS A 947 -24.53 34.08 24.50
N LEU A 948 -25.67 34.78 24.49
CA LEU A 948 -26.42 35.08 23.25
C LEU A 948 -25.58 35.79 22.18
N PRO A 949 -24.64 36.71 22.50
CA PRO A 949 -23.80 37.32 21.47
C PRO A 949 -23.00 36.32 20.62
N PHE A 950 -22.69 35.12 21.14
CA PHE A 950 -21.93 34.09 20.42
C PHE A 950 -22.64 33.60 19.15
N LEU A 951 -23.97 33.72 19.08
CA LEU A 951 -24.72 33.37 17.87
C LEU A 951 -24.46 34.33 16.69
N LEU A 952 -23.89 35.51 16.93
CA LEU A 952 -23.77 36.61 15.96
C LEU A 952 -22.36 37.21 15.86
N ASP A 953 -21.36 36.68 16.57
CA ASP A 953 -20.06 37.35 16.78
C ASP A 953 -19.00 37.08 15.70
N GLY A 954 -19.29 36.20 14.74
CA GLY A 954 -18.38 35.82 13.64
C GLY A 954 -17.10 35.12 14.12
N LYS A 955 -17.11 34.55 15.34
CA LYS A 955 -16.00 33.82 15.94
C LYS A 955 -16.37 32.35 16.14
N PRO A 956 -15.40 31.45 16.36
CA PRO A 956 -15.69 30.03 16.62
C PRO A 956 -16.24 29.78 18.04
N THR A 957 -17.02 30.71 18.60
CA THR A 957 -17.67 30.54 19.91
C THR A 957 -18.93 29.70 19.78
N ILE A 958 -19.24 28.92 20.83
CA ILE A 958 -20.41 28.03 20.83
C ILE A 958 -21.44 28.58 21.80
N TRP A 959 -22.66 28.76 21.30
CA TRP A 959 -23.83 28.99 22.12
C TRP A 959 -24.53 27.66 22.45
N GLU A 960 -25.02 27.54 23.69
CA GLU A 960 -25.78 26.38 24.18
C GLU A 960 -27.09 26.86 24.81
N GLY A 961 -28.19 26.20 24.48
CA GLY A 961 -29.52 26.48 25.05
C GLY A 961 -30.35 25.20 25.26
N PRO A 962 -31.34 25.21 26.17
CA PRO A 962 -32.19 24.04 26.40
C PRO A 962 -33.12 23.76 25.22
N PHE A 963 -33.31 22.48 24.90
CA PHE A 963 -34.22 22.00 23.86
C PHE A 963 -35.43 21.30 24.47
N GLY A 964 -36.62 21.87 24.27
CA GLY A 964 -37.89 21.31 24.74
C GLY A 964 -38.59 20.48 23.66
N LYS A 965 -38.81 19.17 23.92
CA LYS A 965 -39.47 18.25 22.99
C LYS A 965 -40.99 18.46 22.86
N GLU A 966 -41.65 18.95 23.92
CA GLU A 966 -43.12 19.05 23.97
C GLU A 966 -43.69 20.39 23.49
N LYS A 967 -42.90 21.47 23.52
CA LYS A 967 -43.35 22.83 23.16
C LYS A 967 -42.29 23.56 22.33
N LEU A 968 -42.31 23.32 21.03
CA LEU A 968 -41.31 23.83 20.07
C LEU A 968 -41.17 25.36 20.08
N SER A 969 -42.21 26.12 20.48
CA SER A 969 -42.11 27.58 20.61
C SER A 969 -41.11 28.04 21.68
N ARG A 970 -40.72 27.15 22.61
CA ARG A 970 -39.64 27.40 23.58
C ARG A 970 -38.24 27.27 22.95
N ASN A 971 -38.13 26.73 21.74
CA ASN A 971 -36.87 26.52 21.02
C ASN A 971 -36.57 27.64 20.02
N ALA A 972 -37.30 28.76 20.10
CA ALA A 972 -37.23 29.85 19.15
C ALA A 972 -36.12 30.85 19.51
N ILE A 973 -35.28 31.17 18.53
CA ILE A 973 -34.26 32.22 18.56
C ILE A 973 -34.75 33.36 17.67
N VAL A 974 -35.09 34.50 18.26
CA VAL A 974 -35.51 35.71 17.56
C VAL A 974 -34.34 36.68 17.49
N MET A 975 -34.02 37.10 16.28
CA MET A 975 -33.00 38.10 15.99
C MET A 975 -33.67 39.39 15.49
N ASP A 976 -33.31 40.54 16.05
CA ASP A 976 -33.63 41.86 15.53
C ASP A 976 -32.41 42.42 14.79
N MET A 977 -32.55 42.64 13.48
CA MET A 977 -31.47 43.19 12.65
C MET A 977 -31.27 44.71 12.84
N GLY A 978 -32.08 45.36 13.69
CA GLY A 978 -32.03 46.79 14.02
C GLY A 978 -32.62 47.71 12.94
N LYS A 979 -32.71 47.24 11.69
CA LYS A 979 -33.32 47.92 10.55
C LYS A 979 -33.99 46.91 9.62
N ILE A 980 -34.93 47.38 8.81
CA ILE A 980 -35.52 46.55 7.75
C ILE A 980 -34.43 46.27 6.70
N GLN A 981 -34.20 45.00 6.42
CA GLN A 981 -33.26 44.52 5.40
C GLN A 981 -33.98 43.59 4.43
N GLU A 982 -33.51 43.54 3.19
CA GLU A 982 -33.95 42.53 2.23
C GLU A 982 -33.04 41.31 2.34
N ILE A 983 -33.63 40.14 2.60
CA ILE A 983 -32.91 38.88 2.79
C ILE A 983 -33.35 37.86 1.74
N SER A 984 -32.42 37.04 1.30
CA SER A 984 -32.57 35.89 0.41
C SER A 984 -32.56 34.57 1.20
N GLY A 985 -32.08 34.56 2.44
CA GLY A 985 -32.03 33.35 3.26
C GLY A 985 -31.35 33.52 4.62
N LEU A 986 -31.13 32.39 5.28
CA LEU A 986 -30.39 32.26 6.54
C LEU A 986 -29.23 31.27 6.39
N LEU A 987 -28.08 31.60 6.93
CA LEU A 987 -26.94 30.71 7.14
C LEU A 987 -26.97 30.20 8.58
N PHE A 988 -26.78 28.90 8.72
CA PHE A 988 -26.72 28.20 10.00
C PHE A 988 -25.40 27.43 10.11
N THR A 989 -24.56 27.75 11.09
CA THR A 989 -23.30 27.05 11.34
C THR A 989 -23.46 26.12 12.55
N PRO A 990 -23.40 24.78 12.37
CA PRO A 990 -23.43 23.84 13.49
C PRO A 990 -22.12 23.85 14.27
N VAL A 991 -22.11 23.26 15.46
CA VAL A 991 -20.87 23.02 16.21
C VAL A 991 -19.99 21.99 15.49
N SER A 992 -18.68 22.26 15.42
CA SER A 992 -17.71 21.46 14.64
C SER A 992 -16.85 20.50 15.48
N GLU A 993 -17.06 20.42 16.79
CA GLU A 993 -16.32 19.49 17.66
C GLU A 993 -16.70 18.02 17.40
N THR A 994 -15.73 17.11 17.52
CA THR A 994 -15.78 15.68 17.18
C THR A 994 -16.75 14.81 17.99
N PHE A 995 -17.65 15.41 18.80
CA PHE A 995 -18.68 14.71 19.58
C PHE A 995 -20.04 15.41 19.44
N GLY A 996 -20.61 15.41 18.22
CA GLY A 996 -21.81 16.13 17.77
C GLY A 996 -23.12 15.96 18.55
N LYS A 997 -23.11 16.27 19.85
CA LYS A 997 -24.29 16.30 20.70
C LYS A 997 -25.00 17.64 20.60
N GLY A 998 -26.32 17.61 20.54
CA GLY A 998 -27.15 18.81 20.50
C GLY A 998 -27.17 19.57 19.18
N ILE A 999 -26.78 18.96 18.06
CA ILE A 999 -26.82 19.61 16.74
C ILE A 999 -28.27 19.72 16.25
N PRO A 1000 -28.79 20.92 15.92
CA PRO A 1000 -30.06 21.08 15.23
C PRO A 1000 -30.13 20.28 13.92
N LYS A 1001 -31.15 19.41 13.81
CA LYS A 1001 -31.47 18.63 12.60
C LYS A 1001 -32.68 19.18 11.86
N GLY A 1002 -33.70 19.64 12.58
CA GLY A 1002 -34.92 20.20 12.01
C GLY A 1002 -35.07 21.68 12.36
N TYR A 1003 -35.61 22.47 11.44
CA TYR A 1003 -35.83 23.91 11.64
C TYR A 1003 -37.17 24.40 11.09
N LYS A 1004 -37.60 25.54 11.63
CA LYS A 1004 -38.65 26.41 11.08
C LYS A 1004 -38.15 27.86 11.13
N LEU A 1005 -38.42 28.61 10.07
CA LEU A 1005 -37.99 29.98 9.86
C LEU A 1005 -39.21 30.87 9.61
N ASP A 1006 -39.38 31.86 10.48
CA ASP A 1006 -40.39 32.91 10.33
C ASP A 1006 -39.72 34.28 10.24
N ILE A 1007 -40.38 35.24 9.60
CA ILE A 1007 -39.96 36.63 9.50
C ILE A 1007 -41.04 37.58 10.01
N SER A 1008 -40.65 38.78 10.46
CA SER A 1008 -41.58 39.81 10.93
C SER A 1008 -41.04 41.23 10.73
N MET A 1009 -41.94 42.18 10.52
CA MET A 1009 -41.61 43.61 10.42
C MET A 1009 -41.59 44.30 11.79
N ASP A 1010 -42.38 43.80 12.75
CA ASP A 1010 -42.68 44.43 14.03
C ASP A 1010 -42.34 43.55 15.25
N GLY A 1011 -41.93 42.29 15.02
CA GLY A 1011 -41.63 41.32 16.07
C GLY A 1011 -42.88 40.68 16.70
N GLN A 1012 -44.08 41.06 16.27
CA GLN A 1012 -45.36 40.59 16.80
C GLN A 1012 -46.09 39.70 15.81
N HIS A 1013 -46.17 40.12 14.54
CA HIS A 1013 -46.84 39.38 13.47
C HIS A 1013 -45.80 38.60 12.67
N TRP A 1014 -45.92 37.27 12.69
CA TRP A 1014 -44.92 36.37 12.11
C TRP A 1014 -45.47 35.65 10.88
N THR A 1015 -44.67 35.60 9.82
CA THR A 1015 -44.95 34.83 8.60
C THR A 1015 -43.92 33.74 8.44
N GLU A 1016 -44.37 32.49 8.35
CA GLU A 1016 -43.49 31.35 8.04
C GLU A 1016 -42.99 31.48 6.60
N VAL A 1017 -41.67 31.34 6.42
CA VAL A 1017 -41.01 31.45 5.11
C VAL A 1017 -40.12 30.26 4.77
N GLY A 1018 -39.99 29.30 5.69
CA GLY A 1018 -39.34 28.03 5.41
C GLY A 1018 -39.38 27.08 6.59
N SER A 1019 -39.47 25.80 6.33
CA SER A 1019 -39.28 24.73 7.31
C SER A 1019 -38.65 23.53 6.62
N GLY A 1020 -37.91 22.73 7.38
CA GLY A 1020 -37.16 21.63 6.79
C GLY A 1020 -36.21 20.95 7.75
N GLU A 1021 -35.32 20.15 7.18
CA GLU A 1021 -34.30 19.40 7.90
C GLU A 1021 -32.95 19.54 7.21
N PHE A 1022 -31.87 19.61 8.00
CA PHE A 1022 -30.52 19.63 7.48
C PHE A 1022 -30.04 18.21 7.17
N GLY A 1023 -30.00 17.87 5.88
CA GLY A 1023 -29.53 16.57 5.40
C GLY A 1023 -28.04 16.35 5.71
N ASN A 1024 -27.70 15.17 6.22
CA ASN A 1024 -26.32 14.74 6.52
C ASN A 1024 -25.52 15.63 7.50
N ILE A 1025 -26.17 16.55 8.23
CA ILE A 1025 -25.48 17.54 9.08
C ILE A 1025 -24.67 16.93 10.22
N TYR A 1026 -25.06 15.74 10.69
CA TYR A 1026 -24.34 15.01 11.74
C TYR A 1026 -22.97 14.48 11.26
N ALA A 1027 -22.89 13.99 10.03
CA ALA A 1027 -21.66 13.46 9.45
C ALA A 1027 -20.81 14.54 8.74
N ASN A 1028 -21.43 15.67 8.41
CA ASN A 1028 -20.78 16.81 7.75
C ASN A 1028 -21.24 18.15 8.38
N PRO A 1029 -20.72 18.52 9.57
CA PRO A 1029 -21.14 19.70 10.31
C PRO A 1029 -20.50 20.98 9.73
N VAL A 1030 -20.81 21.27 8.47
CA VAL A 1030 -20.44 22.52 7.78
C VAL A 1030 -21.61 23.50 7.81
N GLN A 1031 -21.34 24.78 7.54
CA GLN A 1031 -22.39 25.80 7.42
C GLN A 1031 -23.45 25.37 6.39
N GLN A 1032 -24.72 25.48 6.80
CA GLN A 1032 -25.89 25.14 6.03
C GLN A 1032 -26.61 26.41 5.56
N GLN A 1033 -27.20 26.32 4.38
CA GLN A 1033 -27.94 27.41 3.75
C GLN A 1033 -29.44 27.10 3.74
N ILE A 1034 -30.24 28.03 4.25
CA ILE A 1034 -31.70 28.03 4.15
C ILE A 1034 -32.10 29.15 3.20
N SER A 1035 -32.46 28.79 1.97
CA SER A 1035 -32.90 29.77 0.97
C SER A 1035 -34.41 30.03 1.07
N LEU A 1036 -34.80 31.30 0.97
CA LEU A 1036 -36.20 31.68 0.77
C LEU A 1036 -36.58 31.48 -0.71
N LEU A 1037 -37.86 31.19 -0.97
CA LEU A 1037 -38.37 31.05 -2.34
C LEU A 1037 -38.24 32.35 -3.17
N GLU A 1038 -38.28 33.49 -2.50
CA GLU A 1038 -38.03 34.81 -3.07
C GLU A 1038 -37.50 35.74 -1.98
N LYS A 1039 -36.84 36.83 -2.39
CA LYS A 1039 -36.32 37.83 -1.45
C LYS A 1039 -37.44 38.45 -0.62
N ARG A 1040 -37.15 38.71 0.66
CA ARG A 1040 -38.11 39.25 1.62
C ARG A 1040 -37.53 40.42 2.38
N LYS A 1041 -38.29 41.51 2.45
CA LYS A 1041 -37.99 42.60 3.39
C LYS A 1041 -38.48 42.21 4.77
N THR A 1042 -37.59 42.29 5.75
CA THR A 1042 -37.91 41.96 7.14
C THR A 1042 -36.98 42.70 8.09
N ARG A 1043 -37.38 42.84 9.36
CA ARG A 1043 -36.52 43.35 10.43
C ARG A 1043 -36.16 42.24 11.42
N PHE A 1044 -37.10 41.35 11.70
CA PHE A 1044 -36.96 40.28 12.67
C PHE A 1044 -36.99 38.91 12.00
N ILE A 1045 -36.12 38.03 12.46
CA ILE A 1045 -36.06 36.64 12.02
C ILE A 1045 -36.25 35.74 13.24
N ARG A 1046 -37.13 34.74 13.15
CA ARG A 1046 -37.32 33.72 14.17
C ARG A 1046 -36.90 32.36 13.61
N PHE A 1047 -35.79 31.85 14.14
CA PHE A 1047 -35.27 30.52 13.85
C PHE A 1047 -35.67 29.57 14.98
N THR A 1048 -36.51 28.58 14.69
CA THR A 1048 -37.01 27.61 15.68
C THR A 1048 -36.42 26.23 15.39
N VAL A 1049 -35.70 25.67 16.37
CA VAL A 1049 -35.21 24.29 16.27
C VAL A 1049 -36.35 23.32 16.56
N THR A 1050 -36.66 22.44 15.60
CA THR A 1050 -37.77 21.48 15.72
C THR A 1050 -37.30 20.08 16.12
N ARG A 1051 -36.03 19.75 15.87
CA ARG A 1051 -35.44 18.45 16.19
C ARG A 1051 -33.92 18.52 16.28
N LEU A 1052 -33.31 17.69 17.13
CA LEU A 1052 -31.86 17.50 17.21
C LEU A 1052 -31.40 16.24 16.46
N CYS A 1053 -30.11 16.11 16.21
CA CYS A 1053 -29.49 14.90 15.66
C CYS A 1053 -29.42 13.75 16.68
N ASP A 1054 -29.46 14.08 17.97
CA ASP A 1054 -29.45 13.14 19.09
C ASP A 1054 -30.71 13.29 19.96
N ASP A 1055 -30.81 12.45 21.00
CA ASP A 1055 -31.91 12.50 21.97
C ASP A 1055 -31.67 13.49 23.13
N GLY A 1056 -30.69 14.39 23.00
CA GLY A 1056 -30.28 15.33 24.04
C GLY A 1056 -31.34 16.38 24.40
N GLU A 1057 -31.07 17.10 25.49
CA GLU A 1057 -31.91 18.21 25.99
C GLU A 1057 -31.26 19.59 25.80
N LEU A 1058 -30.11 19.64 25.11
CA LEU A 1058 -29.38 20.87 24.82
C LEU A 1058 -29.20 21.01 23.31
N MET A 1059 -29.48 22.19 22.78
CA MET A 1059 -29.13 22.55 21.41
C MET A 1059 -27.86 23.41 21.42
N ARG A 1060 -26.97 23.16 20.45
CA ARG A 1060 -25.69 23.85 20.31
C ARG A 1060 -25.54 24.44 18.92
N ILE A 1061 -25.18 25.71 18.85
CA ILE A 1061 -25.08 26.47 17.60
C ILE A 1061 -23.82 27.31 17.65
N ALA A 1062 -23.03 27.29 16.56
CA ALA A 1062 -21.85 28.13 16.44
C ALA A 1062 -22.23 29.53 15.94
N GLU A 1063 -23.02 29.63 14.87
CA GLU A 1063 -23.36 30.93 14.28
C GLU A 1063 -24.68 30.90 13.51
N ILE A 1064 -25.38 32.04 13.48
CA ILE A 1064 -26.52 32.30 12.60
C ILE A 1064 -26.33 33.65 11.91
N ALA A 1065 -26.54 33.71 10.60
CA ALA A 1065 -26.51 34.96 9.83
C ALA A 1065 -27.61 34.97 8.76
N ALA A 1066 -28.02 36.13 8.24
CA ALA A 1066 -28.85 36.22 7.03
C ALA A 1066 -28.02 36.73 5.85
N TYR A 1067 -28.49 36.52 4.63
CA TYR A 1067 -27.86 36.98 3.40
C TYR A 1067 -28.89 37.40 2.36
#